data_AF-A0A5D4SLB0-F1
#
_entry.id   AF-A0A5D4SLB0-F1
#
_cell.length_a   1.000
_cell.length_b   1.000
_cell.length_c   1.000
_cell.angle_alpha   90.00
_cell.angle_beta   90.00
_cell.angle_gamma   90.00
#
_symmetry.space_group_name_H-M   'P 1'
#
loop_
_entity.id
_entity.type
_entity.pdbx_description
1 polymer ?
#
loop_
_entity_poly.entity_id
_entity_poly.type
_entity_poly.pdbx_seq_one_letter_code
_entity_poly.pdbx_strand_id
1 'polypeptide(L)'
;MNGLLWINLIAFLLVTAYAVSLFVYVVKTRIEYIKLGKKAEFDKNVKERLGKIWVNVFGQKKLLKDKKSGAIHVMFFYGFILVQFGAIDFIIKGIKPGAHLPLGPLYPGFTFFQEIVTLMILVAVLWAFHRRYVEKLVRLKRNFKAGLVLIFIGGLMLSVLLGNGMSMIWHGHEGTWTEPVASLIAGALSGIGETASIVIFYISWWIHLLFLLAFLVYVPQSKHAHLIAGPANVYFDRTENAGKLKKIDFEDESQESFGVGKIEDFNQLQMIDFYACVECGRCTNMCPATGTGKMLSPMDLILKLRDHLTNHGAAVTSRQPWVPTFAFSNTKGNQLALAAAGKGAEEAAAGLAYSPSLIGDVITEEEIWACTTCRNCEDQCPVMNEHVDKIIDLRRYLVLTEGKMDADAQRAMTNIERQGNPWGLNRKEREDWREAREDVSVPTVKEMKKSGEEFEYLFWVGSMGSYDNRSQKIALSFARLLNEAGVKFAILGNKEKNSGDTPRRLGNEFLFQELATKNIEEFEKNEVKKIVTIDPHAYNIFKNEYPDFGLEAEVYHHTELLAELVKEGRLKPQFDVNETITFHDSCYLGRYNEVYDPPREILKSIPGVKLVEMERNRETGMCCGAGGGLMWMEEETGHRVNVARTEQALAVNPSVISSGCPYCLTMLSDGTKAKEAEETVQTYDVAELLEKAVIGEPQTLVS
;
A
#
# COMPACT_ATOMS: atom_id res chain seq x y z
N MET A 1 -8.66 -41.32 38.38
CA MET A 1 -7.60 -41.10 37.37
C MET A 1 -6.39 -41.94 37.77
N ASN A 2 -5.84 -42.72 36.84
CA ASN A 2 -4.56 -43.43 37.03
C ASN A 2 -3.43 -42.40 37.26
N GLY A 3 -2.37 -42.75 38.00
CA GLY A 3 -1.22 -41.86 38.28
C GLY A 3 -0.61 -41.25 37.02
N LEU A 4 -0.57 -41.99 35.90
CA LEU A 4 -0.10 -41.49 34.61
C LEU A 4 -0.98 -40.35 34.05
N LEU A 5 -2.30 -40.39 34.25
CA LEU A 5 -3.21 -39.32 33.82
C LEU A 5 -3.02 -38.05 34.65
N TRP A 6 -2.72 -38.18 35.95
CA TRP A 6 -2.36 -37.05 36.79
C TRP A 6 -1.04 -36.41 36.36
N ILE A 7 -0.02 -37.23 36.07
CA ILE A 7 1.26 -36.74 35.52
C ILE A 7 1.03 -36.01 34.19
N ASN A 8 0.23 -36.59 33.29
CA ASN A 8 -0.12 -35.98 32.00
C ASN A 8 -0.82 -34.61 32.20
N LEU A 9 -1.80 -34.54 33.11
CA LEU A 9 -2.53 -33.31 33.40
C LEU A 9 -1.60 -32.23 34.00
N ILE A 10 -0.77 -32.58 34.96
CA ILE A 10 0.17 -31.63 35.59
C ILE A 10 1.16 -31.12 34.53
N ALA A 11 1.73 -32.02 33.72
CA ALA A 11 2.63 -31.64 32.62
C ALA A 11 1.93 -30.72 31.61
N PHE A 12 0.69 -31.04 31.23
CA PHE A 12 -0.12 -30.21 30.32
C PHE A 12 -0.30 -28.79 30.86
N LEU A 13 -0.68 -28.67 32.15
CA LEU A 13 -0.87 -27.38 32.81
C LEU A 13 0.43 -26.57 32.86
N LEU A 14 1.55 -27.19 33.25
CA LEU A 14 2.85 -26.53 33.34
C LEU A 14 3.35 -26.03 31.98
N VAL A 15 3.32 -26.89 30.95
CA VAL A 15 3.78 -26.53 29.60
C VAL A 15 2.89 -25.45 28.97
N THR A 16 1.58 -25.54 29.17
CA THR A 16 0.62 -24.53 28.68
C THR A 16 0.83 -23.20 29.38
N ALA A 17 0.92 -23.19 30.72
CA ALA A 17 1.16 -21.96 31.48
C ALA A 17 2.48 -21.29 31.09
N TYR A 18 3.54 -22.08 30.88
CA TYR A 18 4.82 -21.59 30.39
C TYR A 18 4.67 -20.93 29.01
N ALA A 19 4.09 -21.63 28.03
CA ALA A 19 3.90 -21.09 26.68
C ALA A 19 3.03 -19.82 26.67
N VAL A 20 1.94 -19.78 27.44
CA VAL A 20 1.09 -18.59 27.56
C VAL A 20 1.85 -17.43 28.19
N SER A 21 2.67 -17.67 29.24
CA SER A 21 3.49 -16.62 29.85
C SER A 21 4.50 -16.03 28.85
N LEU A 22 5.13 -16.88 28.02
CA LEU A 22 6.04 -16.44 26.96
C LEU A 22 5.30 -15.63 25.90
N PHE A 23 4.14 -16.08 25.46
CA PHE A 23 3.31 -15.36 24.49
C PHE A 23 2.94 -13.96 25.01
N VAL A 24 2.42 -13.87 26.23
CA VAL A 24 2.07 -12.59 26.87
C VAL A 24 3.29 -11.69 27.00
N TYR A 25 4.45 -12.24 27.36
CA TYR A 25 5.70 -11.49 27.43
C TYR A 25 6.08 -10.89 26.07
N VAL A 26 6.09 -11.68 24.99
CA VAL A 26 6.47 -11.17 23.66
C VAL A 26 5.49 -10.11 23.17
N VAL A 27 4.18 -10.33 23.31
CA VAL A 27 3.16 -9.35 22.90
C VAL A 27 3.35 -8.04 23.67
N LYS A 28 3.55 -8.10 24.99
CA LYS A 28 3.85 -6.91 25.80
C LYS A 28 5.14 -6.23 25.34
N THR A 29 6.20 -6.97 25.05
CA THR A 29 7.45 -6.41 24.54
C THR A 29 7.24 -5.69 23.20
N ARG A 30 6.47 -6.24 22.27
CA ARG A 30 6.14 -5.57 21.00
C ARG A 30 5.37 -4.26 21.22
N ILE A 31 4.40 -4.26 22.13
CA ILE A 31 3.64 -3.05 22.50
C ILE A 31 4.57 -2.01 23.11
N GLU A 32 5.48 -2.39 24.01
CA GLU A 32 6.44 -1.44 24.61
C GLU A 32 7.40 -0.86 23.57
N TYR A 33 7.84 -1.65 22.58
CA TYR A 33 8.66 -1.12 21.49
C TYR A 33 7.87 -0.12 20.62
N ILE A 34 6.62 -0.44 20.28
CA ILE A 34 5.74 0.47 19.53
C ILE A 34 5.55 1.78 20.30
N LYS A 35 5.41 1.73 21.64
CA LYS A 35 5.25 2.92 22.49
C LYS A 35 6.46 3.86 22.53
N LEU A 36 7.61 3.45 22.00
CA LEU A 36 8.76 4.35 21.83
C LEU A 36 8.49 5.42 20.76
N GLY A 37 7.57 5.17 19.82
CA GLY A 37 7.15 6.14 18.82
C GLY A 37 6.27 7.26 19.37
N LYS A 38 6.20 8.36 18.62
CA LYS A 38 5.33 9.51 18.92
C LYS A 38 3.86 9.07 19.05
N LYS A 39 3.14 9.64 20.01
CA LYS A 39 1.69 9.40 20.12
C LYS A 39 1.01 9.92 18.86
N ALA A 40 0.17 9.10 18.26
CA ALA A 40 -0.65 9.52 17.13
C ALA A 40 -2.01 9.98 17.61
N GLU A 41 -2.53 11.04 17.00
CA GLU A 41 -3.96 11.32 17.06
C GLU A 41 -4.74 10.19 16.39
N PHE A 42 -5.85 9.79 17.02
CA PHE A 42 -6.65 8.67 16.59
C PHE A 42 -8.13 9.04 16.54
N ASP A 43 -8.69 9.03 15.33
CA ASP A 43 -10.12 9.16 15.10
C ASP A 43 -10.88 7.93 15.62
N LYS A 44 -11.89 8.19 16.46
CA LYS A 44 -12.72 7.18 17.13
C LYS A 44 -13.91 6.70 16.28
N ASN A 45 -13.91 6.88 14.95
CA ASN A 45 -14.95 6.33 14.07
C ASN A 45 -14.91 4.79 13.98
N VAL A 46 -15.46 4.13 15.01
CA VAL A 46 -15.44 2.66 15.16
C VAL A 46 -16.22 1.97 14.04
N LYS A 47 -17.34 2.56 13.58
CA LYS A 47 -18.22 1.93 12.57
C LYS A 47 -17.48 1.72 11.26
N GLU A 48 -16.80 2.76 10.77
CA GLU A 48 -16.06 2.69 9.52
C GLU A 48 -14.88 1.72 9.61
N ARG A 49 -14.13 1.76 10.72
CA ARG A 49 -13.00 0.87 10.98
C ARG A 49 -13.42 -0.60 11.05
N LEU A 50 -14.52 -0.91 11.71
CA LEU A 50 -15.10 -2.27 11.69
C LEU A 50 -15.55 -2.65 10.28
N GLY A 51 -16.08 -1.71 9.49
CA GLY A 51 -16.34 -1.91 8.07
C GLY A 51 -15.09 -2.35 7.31
N LYS A 52 -13.94 -1.68 7.53
CA LYS A 52 -12.66 -2.09 6.94
C LYS A 52 -12.23 -3.49 7.37
N ILE A 53 -12.44 -3.88 8.63
CA ILE A 53 -12.18 -5.25 9.11
C ILE A 53 -13.05 -6.27 8.36
N TRP A 54 -14.35 -6.02 8.27
CA TRP A 54 -15.27 -6.91 7.56
C TRP A 54 -14.90 -7.06 6.09
N VAL A 55 -14.52 -5.99 5.41
CA VAL A 55 -14.17 -6.00 3.98
C VAL A 55 -12.79 -6.62 3.73
N ASN A 56 -11.78 -6.24 4.51
CA ASN A 56 -10.38 -6.57 4.21
C ASN A 56 -9.84 -7.77 4.99
N VAL A 57 -10.30 -8.01 6.23
CA VAL A 57 -9.85 -9.16 7.04
C VAL A 57 -10.73 -10.37 6.77
N PHE A 58 -12.04 -10.26 6.98
CA PHE A 58 -12.96 -11.38 6.74
C PHE A 58 -13.29 -11.53 5.25
N GLY A 59 -13.63 -10.45 4.56
CA GLY A 59 -13.92 -10.47 3.12
C GLY A 59 -12.69 -10.69 2.23
N GLN A 60 -11.48 -10.51 2.77
CA GLN A 60 -10.19 -10.71 2.08
C GLN A 60 -10.08 -9.99 0.71
N LYS A 61 -10.78 -8.85 0.51
CA LYS A 61 -10.87 -8.12 -0.77
C LYS A 61 -9.49 -7.85 -1.39
N LYS A 62 -8.56 -7.28 -0.62
CA LYS A 62 -7.18 -6.99 -1.06
C LYS A 62 -6.35 -8.25 -1.27
N LEU A 63 -6.65 -9.34 -0.58
CA LEU A 63 -5.90 -10.57 -0.74
C LEU A 63 -6.29 -11.31 -2.03
N LEU A 64 -7.58 -11.34 -2.35
CA LEU A 64 -8.16 -11.99 -3.52
C LEU A 64 -7.78 -11.34 -4.87
N LYS A 65 -7.13 -10.17 -4.85
CA LYS A 65 -6.46 -9.60 -6.03
C LYS A 65 -5.45 -10.56 -6.67
N ASP A 66 -4.79 -11.43 -5.88
CA ASP A 66 -4.05 -12.59 -6.38
C ASP A 66 -4.90 -13.85 -6.16
N LYS A 67 -5.65 -14.28 -7.19
CA LYS A 67 -6.60 -15.40 -7.09
C LYS A 67 -5.97 -16.68 -6.53
N LYS A 68 -4.74 -17.02 -6.95
CA LYS A 68 -4.06 -18.24 -6.49
C LYS A 68 -3.65 -18.12 -5.02
N SER A 69 -3.13 -16.97 -4.59
CA SER A 69 -2.66 -16.81 -3.19
C SER A 69 -3.84 -16.61 -2.25
N GLY A 70 -4.83 -15.86 -2.72
CA GLY A 70 -6.07 -15.59 -2.00
C GLY A 70 -6.81 -16.88 -1.70
N ALA A 71 -7.00 -17.78 -2.67
CA ALA A 71 -7.69 -19.05 -2.43
C ALA A 71 -7.00 -19.92 -1.36
N ILE A 72 -5.67 -20.08 -1.44
CA ILE A 72 -4.89 -20.81 -0.42
C ILE A 72 -5.07 -20.19 0.97
N HIS A 73 -5.00 -18.85 1.04
CA HIS A 73 -5.13 -18.17 2.31
C HIS A 73 -6.56 -18.17 2.86
N VAL A 74 -7.60 -18.13 2.03
CA VAL A 74 -8.99 -18.31 2.46
C VAL A 74 -9.16 -19.68 3.12
N MET A 75 -8.61 -20.74 2.52
CA MET A 75 -8.62 -22.09 3.11
C MET A 75 -7.87 -22.13 4.46
N PHE A 76 -6.69 -21.51 4.56
CA PHE A 76 -6.00 -21.42 5.84
C PHE A 76 -6.80 -20.60 6.87
N PHE A 77 -7.21 -19.38 6.53
CA PHE A 77 -7.84 -18.46 7.45
C PHE A 77 -9.12 -19.04 8.06
N TYR A 78 -10.07 -19.47 7.23
CA TYR A 78 -11.31 -20.06 7.72
C TYR A 78 -11.08 -21.46 8.28
N GLY A 79 -10.20 -22.26 7.68
CA GLY A 79 -9.83 -23.57 8.20
C GLY A 79 -9.31 -23.46 9.63
N PHE A 80 -8.40 -22.52 9.91
CA PHE A 80 -7.88 -22.31 11.25
C PHE A 80 -8.92 -21.82 12.25
N ILE A 81 -9.84 -20.94 11.85
CA ILE A 81 -10.93 -20.51 12.74
C ILE A 81 -11.79 -21.72 13.13
N LEU A 82 -12.10 -22.60 12.16
CA LEU A 82 -12.98 -23.74 12.34
C LEU A 82 -12.30 -24.91 13.09
N VAL A 83 -11.00 -25.13 12.87
CA VAL A 83 -10.26 -26.24 13.49
C VAL A 83 -9.96 -26.01 14.98
N GLN A 84 -10.07 -24.77 15.49
CA GLN A 84 -9.83 -24.52 16.92
C GLN A 84 -10.76 -25.33 17.83
N PHE A 85 -12.00 -25.56 17.41
CA PHE A 85 -12.94 -26.38 18.16
C PHE A 85 -12.50 -27.85 18.17
N GLY A 86 -11.97 -28.36 17.05
CA GLY A 86 -11.39 -29.70 16.97
C GLY A 86 -10.13 -29.86 17.82
N ALA A 87 -9.27 -28.84 17.87
CA ALA A 87 -8.09 -28.83 18.74
C ALA A 87 -8.49 -28.89 20.24
N ILE A 88 -9.53 -28.15 20.64
CA ILE A 88 -10.07 -28.22 22.02
C ILE A 88 -10.62 -29.62 22.31
N ASP A 89 -11.40 -30.21 21.40
CA ASP A 89 -11.91 -31.58 21.54
C ASP A 89 -10.77 -32.60 21.71
N PHE A 90 -9.73 -32.49 20.89
CA PHE A 90 -8.57 -33.37 20.94
C PHE A 90 -7.77 -33.21 22.25
N ILE A 91 -7.62 -31.98 22.76
CA ILE A 91 -7.03 -31.71 24.07
C ILE A 91 -7.85 -32.39 25.18
N ILE A 92 -9.18 -32.27 25.14
CA ILE A 92 -10.08 -32.91 26.13
C ILE A 92 -9.90 -34.44 26.13
N LYS A 93 -9.87 -35.07 24.95
CA LYS A 93 -9.66 -36.52 24.80
C LYS A 93 -8.39 -37.02 25.49
N GLY A 94 -7.29 -36.26 25.42
CA GLY A 94 -6.03 -36.64 26.06
C GLY A 94 -6.00 -36.41 27.57
N ILE A 95 -6.71 -35.39 28.08
CA ILE A 95 -6.81 -35.12 29.53
C ILE A 95 -7.73 -36.13 30.21
N LYS A 96 -8.88 -36.42 29.59
CA LYS A 96 -9.90 -37.33 30.10
C LYS A 96 -10.28 -38.31 28.98
N PRO A 97 -9.67 -39.50 28.95
CA PRO A 97 -9.99 -40.53 27.96
C PRO A 97 -11.49 -40.84 27.92
N GLY A 98 -12.03 -41.02 26.72
CA GLY A 98 -13.47 -41.19 26.47
C GLY A 98 -14.32 -39.92 26.59
N ALA A 99 -13.75 -38.78 27.00
CA ALA A 99 -14.47 -37.50 26.99
C ALA A 99 -14.29 -36.76 25.66
N HIS A 100 -15.29 -35.96 25.33
CA HIS A 100 -15.31 -35.09 24.15
C HIS A 100 -16.15 -33.84 24.44
N LEU A 101 -16.21 -32.90 23.50
CA LEU A 101 -17.08 -31.74 23.60
C LEU A 101 -18.56 -32.16 23.73
N PRO A 102 -19.33 -31.57 24.67
CA PRO A 102 -20.70 -31.99 24.96
C PRO A 102 -21.70 -31.46 23.92
N LEU A 103 -21.57 -31.89 22.65
CA LEU A 103 -22.43 -31.49 21.54
C LEU A 103 -23.65 -32.41 21.34
N GLY A 104 -23.80 -33.44 22.18
CA GLY A 104 -24.93 -34.36 22.13
C GLY A 104 -25.08 -35.03 20.75
N PRO A 105 -26.30 -35.08 20.19
CA PRO A 105 -26.55 -35.68 18.86
C PRO A 105 -25.79 -35.03 17.70
N LEU A 106 -25.27 -33.82 17.87
CA LEU A 106 -24.52 -33.11 16.82
C LEU A 106 -23.04 -33.53 16.76
N TYR A 107 -22.53 -34.26 17.77
CA TYR A 107 -21.12 -34.63 17.85
C TYR A 107 -20.59 -35.39 16.62
N PRO A 108 -21.31 -36.39 16.06
CA PRO A 108 -20.85 -37.08 14.85
C PRO A 108 -20.76 -36.15 13.62
N GLY A 109 -21.70 -35.21 13.47
CA GLY A 109 -21.63 -34.19 12.43
C GLY A 109 -20.44 -33.23 12.63
N PHE A 110 -20.14 -32.90 13.88
CA PHE A 110 -18.98 -32.08 14.24
C PHE A 110 -17.66 -32.79 13.92
N THR A 111 -17.47 -34.06 14.27
CA THR A 111 -16.23 -34.78 13.97
C THR A 111 -16.01 -34.95 12.48
N PHE A 112 -17.08 -35.21 11.72
CA PHE A 112 -17.05 -35.25 10.25
C PHE A 112 -16.60 -33.92 9.67
N PHE A 113 -17.22 -32.84 10.13
CA PHE A 113 -16.85 -31.49 9.71
C PHE A 113 -15.38 -31.17 10.02
N GLN A 114 -14.89 -31.52 11.21
CA GLN A 114 -13.50 -31.29 11.61
C GLN A 114 -12.51 -32.08 10.76
N GLU A 115 -12.81 -33.32 10.36
CA GLU A 115 -11.94 -34.07 9.45
C GLU A 115 -11.88 -33.43 8.06
N ILE A 116 -13.03 -33.00 7.51
CA ILE A 116 -13.07 -32.33 6.20
C ILE A 116 -12.26 -31.02 6.23
N VAL A 117 -12.41 -30.23 7.29
CA VAL A 117 -11.62 -29.00 7.49
C VAL A 117 -10.13 -29.32 7.59
N THR A 118 -9.76 -30.36 8.34
CA THR A 118 -8.36 -30.81 8.50
C THR A 118 -7.75 -31.23 7.16
N LEU A 119 -8.49 -31.98 6.35
CA LEU A 119 -8.07 -32.36 5.00
C LEU A 119 -7.92 -31.14 4.07
N MET A 120 -8.87 -30.21 4.10
CA MET A 120 -8.80 -28.97 3.32
C MET A 120 -7.52 -28.18 3.67
N ILE A 121 -7.18 -28.08 4.96
CA ILE A 121 -5.93 -27.41 5.40
C ILE A 121 -4.71 -28.17 4.89
N LEU A 122 -4.69 -29.51 4.93
CA LEU A 122 -3.59 -30.31 4.37
C LEU A 122 -3.40 -30.07 2.87
N VAL A 123 -4.50 -30.02 2.11
CA VAL A 123 -4.47 -29.65 0.68
C VAL A 123 -3.88 -28.25 0.51
N ALA A 124 -4.28 -27.28 1.33
CA ALA A 124 -3.72 -25.94 1.30
C ALA A 124 -2.22 -25.90 1.64
N VAL A 125 -1.74 -26.73 2.59
CA VAL A 125 -0.30 -26.89 2.91
C VAL A 125 0.47 -27.42 1.71
N LEU A 126 -0.01 -28.48 1.07
CA LEU A 126 0.63 -29.07 -0.10
C LEU A 126 0.68 -28.07 -1.27
N TRP A 127 -0.41 -27.33 -1.49
CA TRP A 127 -0.46 -26.31 -2.53
C TRP A 127 0.47 -25.12 -2.22
N ALA A 128 0.51 -24.66 -0.97
CA ALA A 128 1.44 -23.62 -0.53
C ALA A 128 2.91 -24.06 -0.66
N PHE A 129 3.20 -25.33 -0.37
CA PHE A 129 4.52 -25.93 -0.55
C PHE A 129 4.90 -25.96 -2.03
N HIS A 130 4.04 -26.49 -2.90
CA HIS A 130 4.24 -26.54 -4.35
C HIS A 130 4.58 -25.14 -4.90
N ARG A 131 3.75 -24.16 -4.57
CA ARG A 131 3.93 -22.79 -5.07
C ARG A 131 5.21 -22.12 -4.56
N ARG A 132 5.67 -22.45 -3.35
CA ARG A 132 6.89 -21.85 -2.78
C ARG A 132 8.17 -22.52 -3.30
N TYR A 133 8.19 -23.85 -3.37
CA TYR A 133 9.42 -24.62 -3.63
C TYR A 133 9.51 -25.20 -5.05
N VAL A 134 8.38 -25.39 -5.73
CA VAL A 134 8.32 -25.94 -7.10
C VAL A 134 8.15 -24.81 -8.13
N GLU A 135 7.12 -23.95 -7.99
CA GLU A 135 6.91 -22.81 -8.91
C GLU A 135 7.97 -21.70 -8.76
N LYS A 136 8.65 -21.65 -7.60
CA LYS A 136 9.79 -20.74 -7.33
C LYS A 136 9.52 -19.27 -7.67
N LEU A 137 8.37 -18.75 -7.26
CA LEU A 137 8.05 -17.33 -7.44
C LEU A 137 9.14 -16.42 -6.84
N VAL A 138 9.70 -15.53 -7.65
CA VAL A 138 10.85 -14.67 -7.31
C VAL A 138 10.65 -13.89 -6.01
N ARG A 139 9.42 -13.40 -5.78
CA ARG A 139 9.06 -12.61 -4.59
C ARG A 139 9.00 -13.38 -3.27
N LEU A 140 8.98 -14.71 -3.29
CA LEU A 140 8.81 -15.52 -2.09
C LEU A 140 10.18 -15.95 -1.54
N LYS A 141 10.49 -15.53 -0.31
CA LYS A 141 11.67 -16.01 0.43
C LYS A 141 11.56 -17.52 0.69
N ARG A 142 12.63 -18.28 0.41
CA ARG A 142 12.70 -19.77 0.47
C ARG A 142 13.60 -20.29 1.60
N ASN A 143 13.72 -19.53 2.68
CA ASN A 143 14.56 -19.91 3.83
C ASN A 143 13.86 -20.95 4.73
N PHE A 144 14.63 -21.59 5.63
CA PHE A 144 14.10 -22.57 6.59
C PHE A 144 12.94 -22.01 7.43
N LYS A 145 13.04 -20.74 7.86
CA LYS A 145 11.96 -20.05 8.61
C LYS A 145 10.63 -20.04 7.85
N ALA A 146 10.67 -19.96 6.52
CA ALA A 146 9.48 -20.01 5.69
C ALA A 146 8.87 -21.43 5.58
N GLY A 147 9.69 -22.48 5.61
CA GLY A 147 9.24 -23.87 5.64
C GLY A 147 8.72 -24.31 7.01
N LEU A 148 9.27 -23.76 8.09
CA LEU A 148 8.91 -24.11 9.46
C LEU A 148 7.40 -23.99 9.74
N VAL A 149 6.72 -23.01 9.15
CA VAL A 149 5.28 -22.87 9.34
C VAL A 149 4.48 -23.94 8.60
N LEU A 150 4.90 -24.34 7.40
CA LEU A 150 4.24 -25.47 6.73
C LEU A 150 4.41 -26.76 7.54
N ILE A 151 5.56 -26.93 8.22
CA ILE A 151 5.79 -28.05 9.15
C ILE A 151 4.87 -27.96 10.36
N PHE A 152 4.72 -26.78 10.99
CA PHE A 152 3.80 -26.62 12.12
C PHE A 152 2.36 -26.93 11.72
N ILE A 153 1.88 -26.35 10.61
CA ILE A 153 0.50 -26.54 10.16
C ILE A 153 0.26 -27.99 9.74
N GLY A 154 1.13 -28.55 8.90
CA GLY A 154 1.02 -29.95 8.48
C GLY A 154 1.12 -30.91 9.66
N GLY A 155 2.04 -30.66 10.59
CA GLY A 155 2.21 -31.45 11.80
C GLY A 155 0.99 -31.43 12.72
N LEU A 156 0.34 -30.28 12.89
CA LEU A 156 -0.93 -30.17 13.63
C LEU A 156 -2.03 -31.03 12.99
N MET A 157 -2.19 -30.96 11.66
CA MET A 157 -3.22 -31.73 10.96
C MET A 157 -2.93 -33.24 10.95
N LEU A 158 -1.69 -33.64 10.74
CA LEU A 158 -1.31 -35.06 10.73
C LEU A 158 -1.40 -35.70 12.13
N SER A 159 -1.00 -34.97 13.17
CA SER A 159 -1.06 -35.47 14.54
C SER A 159 -2.49 -35.68 15.04
N VAL A 160 -3.44 -34.82 14.66
CA VAL A 160 -4.86 -35.02 15.05
C VAL A 160 -5.49 -36.20 14.32
N LEU A 161 -5.21 -36.39 13.02
CA LEU A 161 -5.73 -37.53 12.25
C LEU A 161 -5.17 -38.86 12.77
N LEU A 162 -3.86 -38.92 13.00
CA LEU A 162 -3.21 -40.10 13.58
C LEU A 162 -3.73 -40.38 14.99
N GLY A 163 -3.83 -39.34 15.84
CA GLY A 163 -4.35 -39.45 17.18
C GLY A 163 -5.79 -39.98 17.20
N ASN A 164 -6.69 -39.42 16.41
CA ASN A 164 -8.07 -39.90 16.35
C ASN A 164 -8.16 -41.35 15.85
N GLY A 165 -7.34 -41.74 14.86
CA GLY A 165 -7.28 -43.15 14.41
C GLY A 165 -6.81 -44.10 15.51
N MET A 166 -5.79 -43.72 16.28
CA MET A 166 -5.33 -44.52 17.43
C MET A 166 -6.35 -44.54 18.57
N SER A 167 -7.10 -43.46 18.76
CA SER A 167 -8.19 -43.39 19.74
C SER A 167 -9.30 -44.40 19.42
N MET A 168 -9.60 -44.66 18.15
CA MET A 168 -10.56 -45.69 17.75
C MET A 168 -10.11 -47.09 18.14
N ILE A 169 -8.84 -47.44 17.85
CA ILE A 169 -8.26 -48.74 18.24
C ILE A 169 -8.26 -48.89 19.76
N TRP A 170 -7.86 -47.86 20.49
CA TRP A 170 -7.83 -47.86 21.96
C TRP A 170 -9.22 -48.12 22.56
N HIS A 171 -10.26 -47.43 22.09
CA HIS A 171 -11.60 -47.58 22.64
C HIS A 171 -12.42 -48.72 21.99
N GLY A 172 -11.83 -49.49 21.08
CA GLY A 172 -12.50 -50.59 20.38
C GLY A 172 -13.65 -50.14 19.47
N HIS A 173 -13.58 -48.91 18.94
CA HIS A 173 -14.60 -48.39 18.04
C HIS A 173 -14.40 -48.94 16.62
N GLU A 174 -15.48 -49.38 15.99
CA GLU A 174 -15.47 -49.71 14.56
C GLU A 174 -15.30 -48.45 13.71
N GLY A 175 -14.82 -48.62 12.47
CA GLY A 175 -14.73 -47.53 11.51
C GLY A 175 -16.08 -46.85 11.31
N THR A 176 -16.07 -45.51 11.27
CA THR A 176 -17.28 -44.69 11.19
C THR A 176 -17.22 -43.74 9.99
N TRP A 177 -18.38 -43.48 9.39
CA TRP A 177 -18.51 -42.50 8.31
C TRP A 177 -18.27 -41.06 8.80
N THR A 178 -18.33 -40.82 10.11
CA THR A 178 -18.13 -39.49 10.70
C THR A 178 -16.66 -39.12 10.88
N GLU A 179 -15.76 -40.09 10.80
CA GLU A 179 -14.31 -39.86 10.89
C GLU A 179 -13.62 -40.76 9.85
N PRO A 180 -13.90 -40.56 8.55
CA PRO A 180 -13.43 -41.46 7.48
C PRO A 180 -11.90 -41.61 7.44
N VAL A 181 -11.14 -40.54 7.67
CA VAL A 181 -9.67 -40.59 7.57
C VAL A 181 -9.07 -41.30 8.77
N ALA A 182 -9.52 -40.96 9.98
CA ALA A 182 -9.12 -41.66 11.19
C ALA A 182 -9.53 -43.14 11.14
N SER A 183 -10.69 -43.46 10.54
CA SER A 183 -11.12 -44.86 10.31
C SER A 183 -10.20 -45.60 9.36
N LEU A 184 -9.72 -44.96 8.28
CA LEU A 184 -8.73 -45.54 7.38
C LEU A 184 -7.39 -45.79 8.09
N ILE A 185 -6.94 -44.84 8.91
CA ILE A 185 -5.72 -44.98 9.72
C ILE A 185 -5.87 -46.13 10.73
N ALA A 186 -7.01 -46.20 11.43
CA ALA A 186 -7.32 -47.25 12.39
C ALA A 186 -7.37 -48.63 11.72
N GLY A 187 -8.02 -48.73 10.55
CA GLY A 187 -8.08 -49.97 9.77
C GLY A 187 -6.68 -50.43 9.33
N ALA A 188 -5.86 -49.51 8.78
CA ALA A 188 -4.50 -49.80 8.33
C ALA A 188 -3.56 -50.23 9.47
N LEU A 189 -3.85 -49.82 10.72
CA LEU A 189 -3.03 -50.08 11.90
C LEU A 189 -3.72 -51.00 12.93
N SER A 190 -4.79 -51.69 12.55
CA SER A 190 -5.61 -52.51 13.46
C SER A 190 -4.84 -53.61 14.21
N GLY A 191 -3.71 -54.07 13.67
CA GLY A 191 -2.89 -55.14 14.26
C GLY A 191 -1.90 -54.73 15.36
N ILE A 192 -1.78 -53.45 15.73
CA ILE A 192 -0.73 -52.99 16.66
C ILE A 192 -1.05 -53.24 18.15
N GLY A 193 -2.30 -53.57 18.47
CA GLY A 193 -2.76 -53.81 19.85
C GLY A 193 -3.04 -52.54 20.66
N GLU A 194 -3.86 -52.70 21.71
CA GLU A 194 -4.37 -51.59 22.54
C GLU A 194 -3.27 -50.77 23.22
N THR A 195 -2.26 -51.42 23.78
CA THR A 195 -1.17 -50.71 24.47
C THR A 195 -0.38 -49.83 23.51
N ALA A 196 -0.10 -50.31 22.30
CA ALA A 196 0.61 -49.52 21.30
C ALA A 196 -0.26 -48.34 20.81
N SER A 197 -1.57 -48.55 20.60
CA SER A 197 -2.46 -47.45 20.20
C SER A 197 -2.57 -46.37 21.26
N ILE A 198 -2.61 -46.72 22.56
CA ILE A 198 -2.57 -45.74 23.66
C ILE A 198 -1.28 -44.91 23.60
N VAL A 199 -0.13 -45.56 23.44
CA VAL A 199 1.16 -44.88 23.39
C VAL A 199 1.22 -43.92 22.19
N ILE A 200 0.84 -44.37 21.00
CA ILE A 200 0.88 -43.55 19.78
C ILE A 200 -0.15 -42.42 19.85
N PHE A 201 -1.33 -42.66 20.45
CA PHE A 201 -2.31 -41.61 20.74
C PHE A 201 -1.67 -40.48 21.56
N TYR A 202 -1.04 -40.80 22.70
CA TYR A 202 -0.44 -39.78 23.56
C TYR A 202 0.78 -39.11 22.94
N ILE A 203 1.58 -39.81 22.14
CA ILE A 203 2.66 -39.20 21.35
C ILE A 203 2.06 -38.18 20.37
N SER A 204 1.04 -38.57 19.61
CA SER A 204 0.36 -37.69 18.65
C SER A 204 -0.27 -36.49 19.35
N TRP A 205 -0.89 -36.72 20.50
CA TRP A 205 -1.49 -35.69 21.34
C TRP A 205 -0.47 -34.67 21.85
N TRP A 206 0.67 -35.13 22.38
CA TRP A 206 1.75 -34.25 22.84
C TRP A 206 2.42 -33.51 21.67
N ILE A 207 2.64 -34.17 20.53
CA ILE A 207 3.15 -33.51 19.33
C ILE A 207 2.19 -32.39 18.89
N HIS A 208 0.89 -32.67 18.85
CA HIS A 208 -0.12 -31.68 18.50
C HIS A 208 -0.09 -30.48 19.46
N LEU A 209 -0.12 -30.75 20.76
CA LEU A 209 -0.09 -29.72 21.79
C LEU A 209 1.19 -28.88 21.73
N LEU A 210 2.36 -29.51 21.60
CA LEU A 210 3.64 -28.82 21.52
C LEU A 210 3.74 -27.98 20.25
N PHE A 211 3.24 -28.46 19.11
CA PHE A 211 3.15 -27.63 17.91
C PHE A 211 2.22 -26.44 18.09
N LEU A 212 1.06 -26.64 18.72
CA LEU A 212 0.09 -25.57 18.97
C LEU A 212 0.69 -24.48 19.86
N LEU A 213 1.30 -24.88 20.98
CA LEU A 213 1.90 -23.96 21.96
C LEU A 213 3.20 -23.31 21.43
N ALA A 214 4.04 -24.05 20.70
CA ALA A 214 5.21 -23.48 20.06
C ALA A 214 4.81 -22.47 18.97
N PHE A 215 3.77 -22.76 18.19
CA PHE A 215 3.25 -21.86 17.18
C PHE A 215 2.67 -20.59 17.83
N LEU A 216 1.93 -20.71 18.93
CA LEU A 216 1.43 -19.57 19.72
C LEU A 216 2.57 -18.59 20.09
N VAL A 217 3.68 -19.10 20.62
CA VAL A 217 4.85 -18.27 20.99
C VAL A 217 5.60 -17.76 19.76
N TYR A 218 5.65 -18.55 18.68
CA TYR A 218 6.33 -18.19 17.43
C TYR A 218 5.63 -17.07 16.65
N VAL A 219 4.30 -16.98 16.70
CA VAL A 219 3.49 -15.98 15.99
C VAL A 219 3.98 -14.54 16.23
N PRO A 220 3.99 -13.98 17.46
CA PRO A 220 4.31 -12.56 17.68
C PRO A 220 5.78 -12.18 17.43
N GLN A 221 6.68 -13.16 17.26
CA GLN A 221 8.12 -12.95 17.04
C GLN A 221 8.63 -13.37 15.66
N SER A 222 7.73 -13.71 14.75
CA SER A 222 8.05 -14.09 13.37
C SER A 222 7.25 -13.26 12.36
N LYS A 223 7.41 -13.56 11.06
CA LYS A 223 6.55 -13.01 10.00
C LYS A 223 5.06 -13.34 10.15
N HIS A 224 4.70 -14.26 11.05
CA HIS A 224 3.31 -14.57 11.39
C HIS A 224 2.70 -13.60 12.39
N ALA A 225 3.47 -12.60 12.87
CA ALA A 225 2.94 -11.52 13.69
C ALA A 225 1.75 -10.81 13.02
N HIS A 226 1.66 -10.87 11.68
CA HIS A 226 0.51 -10.40 10.92
C HIS A 226 -0.85 -11.02 11.32
N LEU A 227 -0.90 -12.21 11.95
CA LEU A 227 -2.16 -12.76 12.47
C LEU A 227 -2.75 -11.87 13.57
N ILE A 228 -1.91 -11.10 14.25
CA ILE A 228 -2.28 -10.17 15.32
C ILE A 228 -2.22 -8.74 14.78
N ALA A 229 -1.05 -8.36 14.26
CA ALA A 229 -0.78 -7.01 13.80
C ALA A 229 -1.52 -6.65 12.51
N GLY A 230 -1.87 -7.61 11.64
CA GLY A 230 -2.60 -7.35 10.39
C GLY A 230 -4.02 -6.82 10.64
N PRO A 231 -4.88 -7.55 11.40
CA PRO A 231 -6.18 -7.03 11.80
C PRO A 231 -6.09 -5.73 12.59
N ALA A 232 -5.10 -5.60 13.50
CA ALA A 232 -4.87 -4.35 14.21
C ALA A 232 -4.54 -3.22 13.23
N ASN A 233 -3.67 -3.46 12.25
CA ASN A 233 -3.29 -2.47 11.25
C ASN A 233 -4.49 -2.01 10.42
N VAL A 234 -5.35 -2.94 9.97
CA VAL A 234 -6.59 -2.60 9.26
C VAL A 234 -7.55 -1.79 10.13
N TYR A 235 -7.60 -2.06 11.44
CA TYR A 235 -8.45 -1.28 12.35
C TYR A 235 -7.90 0.13 12.58
N PHE A 236 -6.58 0.26 12.70
CA PHE A 236 -5.88 1.52 12.97
C PHE A 236 -5.56 2.33 11.70
N ASP A 237 -5.77 1.75 10.52
CA ASP A 237 -5.68 2.39 9.21
C ASP A 237 -6.46 3.71 9.17
N ARG A 238 -5.93 4.72 8.49
CA ARG A 238 -6.58 6.05 8.39
C ARG A 238 -7.99 5.97 7.82
N THR A 239 -8.91 6.80 8.28
CA THR A 239 -10.28 6.92 7.71
C THR A 239 -10.34 7.92 6.56
N GLU A 240 -9.35 8.80 6.46
CA GLU A 240 -9.23 9.79 5.39
C GLU A 240 -8.66 9.20 4.08
N ASN A 241 -8.62 10.02 3.03
CA ASN A 241 -8.02 9.65 1.75
C ASN A 241 -6.57 9.19 1.95
N ALA A 242 -6.26 7.99 1.46
CA ALA A 242 -5.01 7.35 1.78
C ALA A 242 -3.76 7.98 1.13
N GLY A 243 -3.93 9.01 0.30
CA GLY A 243 -2.84 9.80 -0.28
C GLY A 243 -2.63 11.18 0.35
N LYS A 244 -3.43 11.53 1.35
CA LYS A 244 -3.37 12.82 2.03
C LYS A 244 -2.26 12.82 3.09
N LEU A 245 -1.31 13.75 2.96
CA LEU A 245 -0.23 13.93 3.93
C LEU A 245 -0.69 14.79 5.11
N LYS A 246 -0.23 14.43 6.32
CA LYS A 246 -0.42 15.27 7.50
C LYS A 246 0.36 16.58 7.37
N LYS A 247 -0.27 17.69 7.74
CA LYS A 247 0.36 19.00 7.92
C LYS A 247 1.42 18.92 9.03
N ILE A 248 2.55 19.62 8.83
CA ILE A 248 3.53 19.89 9.90
C ILE A 248 3.11 21.18 10.60
N ASP A 249 3.10 21.17 11.92
CA ASP A 249 2.93 22.38 12.71
C ASP A 249 4.30 23.05 12.92
N PHE A 250 4.54 24.14 12.18
CA PHE A 250 5.77 24.93 12.30
C PHE A 250 5.73 25.91 13.48
N GLU A 251 4.58 26.11 14.11
CA GLU A 251 4.42 26.98 15.29
C GLU A 251 4.75 26.24 16.60
N ASP A 252 4.89 24.91 16.55
CA ASP A 252 5.29 24.09 17.68
C ASP A 252 6.79 24.25 17.98
N GLU A 253 7.11 25.20 18.86
CA GLU A 253 8.47 25.48 19.34
C GLU A 253 9.15 24.29 20.05
N SER A 254 8.41 23.21 20.37
CA SER A 254 8.99 22.00 20.97
C SER A 254 9.63 21.05 19.94
N GLN A 255 9.43 21.28 18.64
CA GLN A 255 9.99 20.44 17.58
C GLN A 255 11.43 20.83 17.24
N GLU A 256 12.38 19.95 17.57
CA GLU A 256 13.80 20.13 17.23
C GLU A 256 14.15 19.66 15.80
N SER A 257 13.30 18.83 15.19
CA SER A 257 13.46 18.32 13.82
C SER A 257 12.11 18.02 13.18
N PHE A 258 12.08 18.06 11.85
CA PHE A 258 10.87 17.83 11.07
C PHE A 258 10.97 16.51 10.30
N GLY A 259 9.85 15.80 10.14
CA GLY A 259 9.86 14.48 9.52
C GLY A 259 10.38 13.39 10.46
N VAL A 260 11.00 12.36 9.88
CA VAL A 260 11.48 11.16 10.60
C VAL A 260 12.97 10.95 10.35
N GLY A 261 13.79 11.22 11.37
CA GLY A 261 15.24 10.99 11.34
C GLY A 261 15.69 9.82 12.21
N LYS A 262 14.90 9.45 13.21
CA LYS A 262 15.11 8.31 14.12
C LYS A 262 13.88 7.43 14.16
N ILE A 263 14.01 6.19 14.63
CA ILE A 263 12.88 5.25 14.65
C ILE A 263 11.76 5.75 15.56
N GLU A 264 12.10 6.43 16.64
CA GLU A 264 11.19 7.02 17.62
C GLU A 264 10.39 8.21 17.05
N ASP A 265 10.82 8.80 15.93
CA ASP A 265 10.09 9.87 15.27
C ASP A 265 8.84 9.35 14.54
N PHE A 266 8.80 8.06 14.17
CA PHE A 266 7.58 7.47 13.66
C PHE A 266 6.51 7.45 14.75
N ASN A 267 5.26 7.64 14.34
CA ASN A 267 4.16 7.53 15.28
C ASN A 267 3.79 6.07 15.57
N GLN A 268 3.11 5.84 16.70
CA GLN A 268 2.75 4.50 17.17
C GLN A 268 1.91 3.71 16.17
N LEU A 269 1.07 4.37 15.35
CA LEU A 269 0.25 3.69 14.34
C LEU A 269 1.13 3.23 13.17
N GLN A 270 2.03 4.09 12.68
CA GLN A 270 3.01 3.72 11.64
C GLN A 270 3.88 2.54 12.06
N MET A 271 4.20 2.40 13.35
CA MET A 271 4.98 1.28 13.88
C MET A 271 4.20 -0.05 13.93
N ILE A 272 2.87 -0.03 13.91
CA ILE A 272 2.06 -1.25 13.83
C ILE A 272 2.27 -1.92 12.45
N ASP A 273 2.34 -1.14 11.37
CA ASP A 273 2.62 -1.63 10.01
C ASP A 273 3.87 -2.52 9.95
N PHE A 274 4.89 -2.18 10.75
CA PHE A 274 6.18 -2.88 10.77
C PHE A 274 6.01 -4.36 11.13
N TYR A 275 5.11 -4.66 12.06
CA TYR A 275 4.80 -6.03 12.48
C TYR A 275 3.66 -6.68 11.68
N ALA A 276 2.89 -5.90 10.93
CA ALA A 276 1.82 -6.41 10.07
C ALA A 276 2.34 -7.05 8.77
N CYS A 277 3.55 -6.73 8.32
CA CYS A 277 4.10 -7.24 7.07
C CYS A 277 4.14 -8.78 7.01
N VAL A 278 3.51 -9.35 5.98
CA VAL A 278 3.41 -10.81 5.75
C VAL A 278 4.62 -11.37 4.99
N GLU A 279 5.51 -10.51 4.47
CA GLU A 279 6.60 -10.91 3.56
C GLU A 279 6.08 -11.62 2.29
N CYS A 280 4.92 -11.18 1.78
CA CYS A 280 4.30 -11.75 0.57
C CYS A 280 4.90 -11.22 -0.74
N GLY A 281 5.61 -10.08 -0.70
CA GLY A 281 6.31 -9.47 -1.83
C GLY A 281 5.43 -8.87 -2.93
N ARG A 282 4.10 -8.72 -2.73
CA ARG A 282 3.21 -8.12 -3.74
C ARG A 282 3.49 -6.64 -3.95
N CYS A 283 3.76 -5.91 -2.87
CA CYS A 283 4.14 -4.51 -2.91
C CYS A 283 5.45 -4.29 -3.70
N THR A 284 6.43 -5.18 -3.51
CA THR A 284 7.69 -5.20 -4.26
C THR A 284 7.46 -5.52 -5.74
N ASN A 285 6.67 -6.55 -6.07
CA ASN A 285 6.40 -6.91 -7.47
C ASN A 285 5.69 -5.82 -8.28
N MET A 286 4.86 -5.02 -7.63
CA MET A 286 4.09 -3.96 -8.30
C MET A 286 4.77 -2.59 -8.22
N CYS A 287 5.87 -2.48 -7.47
CA CYS A 287 6.66 -1.27 -7.38
C CYS A 287 7.37 -1.01 -8.71
N PRO A 288 7.15 0.16 -9.36
CA PRO A 288 7.86 0.48 -10.60
C PRO A 288 9.37 0.55 -10.39
N ALA A 289 9.83 1.10 -9.26
CA ALA A 289 11.26 1.21 -8.95
C ALA A 289 11.93 -0.17 -8.85
N THR A 290 11.37 -1.11 -8.07
CA THR A 290 11.91 -2.48 -8.04
C THR A 290 11.84 -3.14 -9.41
N GLY A 291 10.72 -3.00 -10.10
CA GLY A 291 10.47 -3.63 -11.40
C GLY A 291 11.45 -3.20 -12.48
N THR A 292 12.06 -2.02 -12.34
CA THR A 292 13.10 -1.54 -13.26
C THR A 292 14.52 -1.64 -12.68
N GLY A 293 14.72 -2.37 -11.59
CA GLY A 293 16.07 -2.66 -11.07
C GLY A 293 16.66 -1.62 -10.12
N LYS A 294 15.86 -0.69 -9.59
CA LYS A 294 16.29 0.27 -8.56
C LYS A 294 16.27 -0.37 -7.17
N MET A 295 16.98 0.24 -6.22
CA MET A 295 17.15 -0.30 -4.86
C MET A 295 15.85 -0.41 -4.03
N LEU A 296 14.86 0.46 -4.26
CA LEU A 296 13.63 0.48 -3.46
C LEU A 296 12.86 -0.85 -3.57
N SER A 297 12.66 -1.51 -2.44
CA SER A 297 11.69 -2.61 -2.24
C SER A 297 10.75 -2.24 -1.08
N PRO A 298 9.47 -1.94 -1.33
CA PRO A 298 8.51 -1.59 -0.27
C PRO A 298 8.41 -2.66 0.83
N MET A 299 8.53 -3.94 0.48
CA MET A 299 8.58 -5.01 1.48
C MET A 299 9.82 -4.87 2.38
N ASP A 300 11.01 -4.74 1.78
CA ASP A 300 12.24 -4.71 2.55
C ASP A 300 12.39 -3.41 3.35
N LEU A 301 11.85 -2.28 2.88
CA LEU A 301 11.69 -1.05 3.67
C LEU A 301 10.99 -1.34 5.00
N ILE A 302 9.82 -2.00 4.97
CA ILE A 302 9.07 -2.33 6.18
C ILE A 302 9.83 -3.34 7.07
N LEU A 303 10.53 -4.31 6.48
CA LEU A 303 11.31 -5.28 7.25
C LEU A 303 12.52 -4.65 7.92
N LYS A 304 13.23 -3.74 7.24
CA LYS A 304 14.34 -2.96 7.79
C LYS A 304 13.86 -2.11 8.97
N LEU A 305 12.73 -1.41 8.81
CA LEU A 305 12.10 -0.64 9.89
C LEU A 305 11.69 -1.51 11.09
N ARG A 306 11.07 -2.67 10.84
CA ARG A 306 10.71 -3.65 11.88
C ARG A 306 11.92 -4.16 12.64
N ASP A 307 12.96 -4.58 11.93
CA ASP A 307 14.15 -5.18 12.52
C ASP A 307 14.95 -4.11 13.28
N HIS A 308 14.99 -2.88 12.76
CA HIS A 308 15.59 -1.74 13.45
C HIS A 308 14.82 -1.38 14.72
N LEU A 309 13.48 -1.26 14.69
CA LEU A 309 12.64 -1.05 15.88
C LEU A 309 12.83 -2.17 16.90
N THR A 310 12.93 -3.43 16.46
CA THR A 310 13.11 -4.58 17.35
C THR A 310 14.47 -4.52 18.08
N ASN A 311 15.54 -4.19 17.37
CA ASN A 311 16.88 -4.09 17.96
C ASN A 311 17.04 -2.84 18.83
N HIS A 312 16.51 -1.70 18.37
CA HIS A 312 16.53 -0.45 19.12
C HIS A 312 15.71 -0.57 20.41
N GLY A 313 14.48 -1.09 20.32
CA GLY A 313 13.65 -1.33 21.50
C GLY A 313 14.29 -2.30 22.49
N ALA A 314 15.00 -3.32 22.01
CA ALA A 314 15.76 -4.21 22.90
C ALA A 314 16.88 -3.48 23.66
N ALA A 315 17.62 -2.62 22.97
CA ALA A 315 18.71 -1.83 23.57
C ALA A 315 18.18 -0.79 24.56
N VAL A 316 17.04 -0.16 24.29
CA VAL A 316 16.48 0.90 25.14
C VAL A 316 15.70 0.33 26.33
N THR A 317 14.82 -0.65 26.10
CA THR A 317 13.94 -1.15 27.18
C THR A 317 14.53 -2.33 27.95
N SER A 318 15.72 -2.83 27.58
CA SER A 318 16.33 -4.06 28.12
C SER A 318 15.45 -5.31 28.04
N ARG A 319 14.40 -5.30 27.20
CA ARG A 319 13.49 -6.44 27.04
C ARG A 319 13.96 -7.29 25.88
N GLN A 320 13.91 -8.60 26.06
CA GLN A 320 14.33 -9.57 25.05
C GLN A 320 13.22 -9.76 24.01
N PRO A 321 13.49 -9.55 22.71
CA PRO A 321 12.43 -9.69 21.71
C PRO A 321 12.15 -11.12 21.26
N TRP A 322 13.01 -12.09 21.60
CA TRP A 322 12.80 -13.49 21.21
C TRP A 322 12.88 -14.43 22.40
N VAL A 323 11.86 -15.29 22.52
CA VAL A 323 11.71 -16.26 23.61
C VAL A 323 11.36 -17.65 23.08
N PRO A 324 11.65 -18.73 23.81
CA PRO A 324 12.34 -18.75 25.11
C PRO A 324 13.82 -18.35 24.99
N THR A 325 14.32 -17.57 25.94
CA THR A 325 15.65 -16.93 25.86
C THR A 325 16.78 -17.92 25.63
N PHE A 326 16.73 -19.10 26.23
CA PHE A 326 17.76 -20.14 26.05
C PHE A 326 17.89 -20.61 24.59
N ALA A 327 16.80 -20.60 23.82
CA ALA A 327 16.80 -21.00 22.41
C ALA A 327 17.21 -19.86 21.47
N PHE A 328 17.14 -18.62 21.93
CA PHE A 328 17.38 -17.42 21.13
C PHE A 328 18.49 -16.52 21.71
N SER A 329 19.36 -17.03 22.58
CA SER A 329 20.41 -16.26 23.27
C SER A 329 21.39 -15.58 22.30
N ASN A 330 21.64 -16.19 21.14
CA ASN A 330 22.55 -15.69 20.11
C ASN A 330 21.93 -14.69 19.12
N THR A 331 20.65 -14.32 19.32
CA THR A 331 20.01 -13.33 18.46
C THR A 331 20.45 -11.91 18.84
N LYS A 332 20.63 -11.04 17.84
CA LYS A 332 21.18 -9.67 18.03
C LYS A 332 20.46 -8.88 19.12
N GLY A 333 19.15 -8.66 19.00
CA GLY A 333 18.35 -8.01 20.04
C GLY A 333 18.35 -8.68 21.43
N ASN A 334 18.52 -10.01 21.60
CA ASN A 334 18.63 -10.59 22.94
C ASN A 334 19.99 -10.28 23.55
N GLN A 335 21.05 -10.27 22.75
CA GLN A 335 22.37 -9.79 23.15
C GLN A 335 22.36 -8.30 23.50
N LEU A 336 21.65 -7.48 22.71
CA LEU A 336 21.46 -6.05 23.00
C LEU A 336 20.69 -5.82 24.31
N ALA A 337 19.57 -6.52 24.52
CA ALA A 337 18.81 -6.44 25.76
C ALA A 337 19.62 -6.87 26.99
N LEU A 338 20.44 -7.92 26.85
CA LEU A 338 21.33 -8.38 27.92
C LEU A 338 22.43 -7.36 28.21
N ALA A 339 23.05 -6.79 27.17
CA ALA A 339 24.08 -5.76 27.32
C ALA A 339 23.51 -4.49 27.97
N ALA A 340 22.28 -4.11 27.63
CA ALA A 340 21.57 -2.99 28.25
C ALA A 340 21.25 -3.26 29.73
N ALA A 341 20.83 -4.48 30.09
CA ALA A 341 20.54 -4.86 31.46
C ALA A 341 21.79 -4.98 32.37
N GLY A 342 22.95 -5.30 31.80
CA GLY A 342 24.21 -5.48 32.52
C GLY A 342 24.98 -4.21 32.85
N LYS A 343 24.68 -3.08 32.18
CA LYS A 343 25.24 -1.77 32.51
C LYS A 343 24.38 -1.13 33.59
N GLY A 344 24.90 -1.04 34.81
CA GLY A 344 24.22 -0.34 35.89
C GLY A 344 23.90 1.10 35.49
N ALA A 345 22.61 1.44 35.46
CA ALA A 345 22.02 2.78 35.57
C ALA A 345 22.68 3.98 34.85
N GLU A 346 23.37 3.79 33.72
CA GLU A 346 23.63 4.89 32.78
C GLU A 346 22.76 4.69 31.53
N GLU A 347 21.60 5.37 31.51
CA GLU A 347 20.66 5.40 30.37
C GLU A 347 21.37 5.78 29.05
N ALA A 348 22.46 6.54 29.12
CA ALA A 348 23.29 6.92 27.97
C ALA A 348 24.12 5.76 27.38
N ALA A 349 24.50 4.76 28.18
CA ALA A 349 25.47 3.73 27.77
C ALA A 349 24.85 2.54 27.04
N ALA A 350 23.54 2.30 27.19
CA ALA A 350 22.80 1.25 26.48
C ALA A 350 22.42 1.67 25.05
N GLY A 351 22.02 2.93 24.85
CA GLY A 351 21.80 3.53 23.52
C GLY A 351 23.06 3.57 22.64
N LEU A 352 24.24 3.65 23.25
CA LEU A 352 25.55 3.59 22.54
C LEU A 352 25.91 2.20 21.97
N ALA A 353 25.26 1.11 22.39
CA ALA A 353 25.59 -0.23 21.90
C ALA A 353 24.97 -0.56 20.53
N TYR A 354 23.88 0.12 20.17
CA TYR A 354 23.19 -0.03 18.90
C TYR A 354 22.57 1.30 18.48
N SER A 355 23.33 2.10 17.74
CA SER A 355 22.93 3.43 17.27
C SER A 355 23.17 3.60 15.75
N PRO A 356 22.70 2.68 14.88
CA PRO A 356 22.78 2.92 13.44
C PRO A 356 21.87 4.10 13.07
N SER A 357 22.30 4.93 12.13
CA SER A 357 21.46 5.99 11.59
C SER A 357 20.27 5.38 10.83
N LEU A 358 19.07 5.91 11.04
CA LEU A 358 17.88 5.43 10.34
C LEU A 358 18.03 5.61 8.82
N ILE A 359 18.59 6.75 8.41
CA ILE A 359 18.90 7.07 7.02
C ILE A 359 20.41 6.92 6.82
N GLY A 360 20.81 6.14 5.81
CA GLY A 360 22.19 5.70 5.57
C GLY A 360 22.39 4.24 5.95
N ASP A 361 22.37 3.90 7.25
CA ASP A 361 22.69 2.54 7.72
C ASP A 361 21.51 1.56 7.60
N VAL A 362 20.29 2.01 7.92
CA VAL A 362 19.08 1.16 7.91
C VAL A 362 18.36 1.26 6.57
N ILE A 363 17.96 2.47 6.18
CA ILE A 363 17.35 2.80 4.89
C ILE A 363 18.30 3.71 4.13
N THR A 364 18.65 3.36 2.90
CA THR A 364 19.54 4.21 2.09
C THR A 364 18.79 5.38 1.48
N GLU A 365 19.50 6.48 1.19
CA GLU A 365 18.91 7.63 0.51
C GLU A 365 18.40 7.27 -0.90
N GLU A 366 19.11 6.39 -1.62
CA GLU A 366 18.65 5.91 -2.94
C GLU A 366 17.29 5.19 -2.85
N GLU A 367 17.04 4.39 -1.81
CA GLU A 367 15.72 3.77 -1.59
C GLU A 367 14.63 4.82 -1.38
N ILE A 368 14.93 5.89 -0.65
CA ILE A 368 14.00 6.99 -0.34
C ILE A 368 13.66 7.77 -1.62
N TRP A 369 14.67 8.13 -2.40
CA TRP A 369 14.51 8.95 -3.60
C TRP A 369 13.96 8.18 -4.81
N ALA A 370 14.13 6.85 -4.87
CA ALA A 370 13.56 6.02 -5.94
C ALA A 370 12.01 5.93 -5.92
N CYS A 371 11.35 6.35 -4.84
CA CYS A 371 9.89 6.29 -4.73
C CYS A 371 9.20 7.37 -5.59
N THR A 372 8.37 6.94 -6.53
CA THR A 372 7.58 7.86 -7.38
C THR A 372 6.24 8.29 -6.75
N THR A 373 6.04 7.98 -5.46
CA THR A 373 4.79 8.19 -4.71
C THR A 373 3.53 7.62 -5.39
N CYS A 374 3.65 6.64 -6.30
CA CYS A 374 2.49 6.22 -7.07
C CYS A 374 1.47 5.34 -6.33
N ARG A 375 1.77 4.88 -5.11
CA ARG A 375 0.91 4.06 -4.22
C ARG A 375 0.46 2.69 -4.74
N ASN A 376 1.07 2.17 -5.83
CA ASN A 376 0.76 0.81 -6.28
C ASN A 376 1.11 -0.25 -5.22
N CYS A 377 2.20 -0.05 -4.47
CA CYS A 377 2.60 -0.93 -3.37
C CYS A 377 1.54 -1.05 -2.26
N GLU A 378 0.88 0.04 -1.92
CA GLU A 378 -0.16 0.10 -0.89
C GLU A 378 -1.47 -0.50 -1.39
N ASP A 379 -1.85 -0.24 -2.65
CA ASP A 379 -3.05 -0.85 -3.22
C ASP A 379 -2.98 -2.40 -3.20
N GLN A 380 -1.77 -2.94 -3.35
CA GLN A 380 -1.50 -4.38 -3.44
C GLN A 380 -1.24 -5.04 -2.07
N CYS A 381 -1.13 -4.24 -1.02
CA CYS A 381 -0.86 -4.72 0.33
C CYS A 381 -2.11 -5.35 0.96
N PRO A 382 -2.11 -6.65 1.34
CA PRO A 382 -3.28 -7.28 1.96
C PRO A 382 -3.54 -6.81 3.38
N VAL A 383 -2.51 -6.31 4.06
CA VAL A 383 -2.54 -5.87 5.46
C VAL A 383 -2.54 -4.35 5.59
N MET A 384 -2.79 -3.64 4.48
CA MET A 384 -2.93 -2.18 4.45
C MET A 384 -1.69 -1.40 4.94
N ASN A 385 -0.48 -1.98 4.84
CA ASN A 385 0.74 -1.21 5.13
C ASN A 385 0.88 0.00 4.20
N GLU A 386 1.17 1.15 4.81
CA GLU A 386 1.39 2.43 4.15
C GLU A 386 2.90 2.64 3.99
N HIS A 387 3.37 2.77 2.76
CA HIS A 387 4.80 2.86 2.45
C HIS A 387 5.17 4.29 2.05
N VAL A 388 4.31 4.97 1.31
CA VAL A 388 4.59 6.27 0.69
C VAL A 388 4.74 7.36 1.73
N ASP A 389 3.85 7.41 2.72
CA ASP A 389 3.90 8.43 3.77
C ASP A 389 5.16 8.31 4.62
N LYS A 390 5.57 7.07 4.94
CA LYS A 390 6.82 6.82 5.68
C LYS A 390 8.04 7.32 4.88
N ILE A 391 8.05 7.11 3.56
CA ILE A 391 9.11 7.62 2.70
C ILE A 391 9.08 9.16 2.65
N ILE A 392 7.90 9.78 2.56
CA ILE A 392 7.78 11.24 2.54
C ILE A 392 8.20 11.84 3.88
N ASP A 393 7.91 11.20 5.01
CA ASP A 393 8.39 11.64 6.32
C ASP A 393 9.92 11.52 6.44
N LEU A 394 10.55 10.50 5.86
CA LEU A 394 12.01 10.42 5.74
C LEU A 394 12.58 11.55 4.85
N ARG A 395 11.90 11.87 3.73
CA ARG A 395 12.27 13.01 2.86
C ARG A 395 12.13 14.35 3.56
N ARG A 396 11.08 14.55 4.35
CA ARG A 396 10.87 15.75 5.17
C ARG A 396 12.06 15.98 6.11
N TYR A 397 12.58 14.92 6.72
CA TYR A 397 13.77 15.03 7.55
C TYR A 397 15.02 15.39 6.75
N LEU A 398 15.26 14.72 5.63
CA LEU A 398 16.39 15.04 4.75
C LEU A 398 16.36 16.50 4.31
N VAL A 399 15.19 17.00 3.88
CA VAL A 399 15.08 18.35 3.31
C VAL A 399 15.03 19.43 4.38
N LEU A 400 14.17 19.29 5.40
CA LEU A 400 13.89 20.37 6.36
C LEU A 400 14.88 20.40 7.53
N THR A 401 15.54 19.29 7.85
CA THR A 401 16.48 19.20 8.99
C THR A 401 17.92 19.06 8.53
N GLU A 402 18.19 18.17 7.57
CA GLU A 402 19.56 17.94 7.08
C GLU A 402 19.97 18.84 5.90
N GLY A 403 19.02 19.52 5.25
CA GLY A 403 19.27 20.32 4.05
C GLY A 403 19.79 19.50 2.85
N LYS A 404 19.45 18.21 2.80
CA LYS A 404 19.90 17.24 1.78
C LYS A 404 18.80 16.94 0.79
N MET A 405 19.11 17.16 -0.49
CA MET A 405 18.27 16.81 -1.63
C MET A 405 19.15 16.71 -2.87
N ASP A 406 18.65 16.03 -3.90
CA ASP A 406 19.23 16.07 -5.24
C ASP A 406 19.37 17.52 -5.77
N ALA A 407 20.43 17.80 -6.52
CA ALA A 407 20.76 19.15 -6.97
C ALA A 407 19.73 19.71 -7.98
N ASP A 408 19.16 18.87 -8.84
CA ASP A 408 18.17 19.29 -9.83
C ASP A 408 16.80 19.48 -9.19
N ALA A 409 16.45 18.62 -8.22
CA ALA A 409 15.30 18.86 -7.36
C ALA A 409 15.44 20.17 -6.56
N GLN A 410 16.63 20.46 -6.00
CA GLN A 410 16.91 21.73 -5.30
C GLN A 410 16.74 22.93 -6.23
N ARG A 411 17.24 22.83 -7.47
CA ARG A 411 17.08 23.88 -8.48
C ARG A 411 15.61 24.15 -8.78
N ALA A 412 14.82 23.09 -8.97
CA ALA A 412 13.37 23.20 -9.18
C ALA A 412 12.68 23.88 -7.99
N MET A 413 13.07 23.56 -6.74
CA MET A 413 12.51 24.19 -5.54
C MET A 413 12.83 25.68 -5.45
N THR A 414 14.09 26.06 -5.66
CA THR A 414 14.50 27.46 -5.69
C THR A 414 13.79 28.24 -6.79
N ASN A 415 13.56 27.62 -7.95
CA ASN A 415 12.80 28.23 -9.03
C ASN A 415 11.32 28.44 -8.65
N ILE A 416 10.69 27.45 -8.00
CA ILE A 416 9.31 27.58 -7.51
C ILE A 416 9.21 28.72 -6.50
N GLU A 417 10.13 28.80 -5.55
CA GLU A 417 10.15 29.85 -4.53
C GLU A 417 10.28 31.25 -5.16
N ARG A 418 11.21 31.42 -6.12
CA ARG A 418 11.52 32.72 -6.72
C ARG A 418 10.55 33.17 -7.79
N GLN A 419 10.11 32.24 -8.64
CA GLN A 419 9.35 32.53 -9.88
C GLN A 419 7.94 31.91 -9.89
N GLY A 420 7.59 31.07 -8.92
CA GLY A 420 6.30 30.39 -8.88
C GLY A 420 6.14 29.26 -9.90
N ASN A 421 7.25 28.79 -10.49
CA ASN A 421 7.29 27.67 -11.42
C ASN A 421 8.65 26.94 -11.37
N PRO A 422 8.69 25.62 -11.65
CA PRO A 422 9.90 24.80 -11.51
C PRO A 422 10.99 25.09 -12.56
N TRP A 423 10.65 25.68 -13.71
CA TRP A 423 11.63 26.01 -14.77
C TRP A 423 12.36 27.34 -14.53
N GLY A 424 11.93 28.15 -13.56
CA GLY A 424 12.53 29.46 -13.30
C GLY A 424 12.21 30.51 -14.36
N LEU A 425 11.20 30.26 -15.19
CA LEU A 425 10.73 31.19 -16.22
C LEU A 425 10.03 32.39 -15.57
N ASN A 426 9.94 33.50 -16.30
CA ASN A 426 9.43 34.74 -15.75
C ASN A 426 7.92 34.62 -15.44
N ARG A 427 7.54 34.98 -14.20
CA ARG A 427 6.14 34.96 -13.77
C ARG A 427 5.19 35.87 -14.57
N LYS A 428 5.71 36.83 -15.34
CA LYS A 428 4.92 37.71 -16.21
C LYS A 428 4.51 37.07 -17.53
N GLU A 429 5.14 35.97 -17.89
CA GLU A 429 4.91 35.22 -19.14
C GLU A 429 3.92 34.05 -18.90
N ARG A 430 3.30 33.99 -17.70
CA ARG A 430 2.49 32.83 -17.29
C ARG A 430 1.22 32.67 -18.11
N GLU A 431 0.65 33.78 -18.56
CA GLU A 431 -0.61 33.79 -19.32
C GLU A 431 -0.41 33.82 -20.84
N ASP A 432 0.84 33.90 -21.32
CA ASP A 432 1.17 34.08 -22.74
C ASP A 432 0.66 32.93 -23.62
N TRP A 433 0.61 31.71 -23.08
CA TRP A 433 0.11 30.51 -23.78
C TRP A 433 -1.31 30.70 -24.33
N ARG A 434 -2.12 31.56 -23.71
CA ARG A 434 -3.52 31.76 -24.07
C ARG A 434 -3.67 32.44 -25.43
N GLU A 435 -2.67 33.19 -25.86
CA GLU A 435 -2.66 33.93 -27.13
C GLU A 435 -2.18 33.06 -28.30
N ALA A 436 -1.77 31.80 -28.05
CA ALA A 436 -1.23 30.92 -29.08
C ALA A 436 -2.29 30.41 -30.07
N ARG A 437 -3.57 30.62 -29.80
CA ARG A 437 -4.70 30.30 -30.68
C ARG A 437 -5.75 31.39 -30.67
N GLU A 438 -6.08 31.92 -31.84
CA GLU A 438 -7.08 32.99 -32.00
C GLU A 438 -8.53 32.51 -31.80
N ASP A 439 -8.79 31.20 -31.97
CA ASP A 439 -10.12 30.61 -31.86
C ASP A 439 -10.53 30.22 -30.42
N VAL A 440 -9.65 30.51 -29.45
CA VAL A 440 -9.82 30.19 -28.03
C VAL A 440 -9.89 31.48 -27.22
N SER A 441 -10.93 31.63 -26.41
CA SER A 441 -11.09 32.77 -25.50
C SER A 441 -10.85 32.32 -24.06
N VAL A 442 -9.83 32.91 -23.42
CA VAL A 442 -9.37 32.57 -22.07
C VAL A 442 -9.30 33.84 -21.22
N PRO A 443 -10.43 34.31 -20.65
CA PRO A 443 -10.42 35.52 -19.85
C PRO A 443 -9.73 35.30 -18.50
N THR A 444 -9.04 36.33 -18.01
CA THR A 444 -8.56 36.37 -16.62
C THR A 444 -9.67 36.80 -15.67
N VAL A 445 -9.56 36.41 -14.39
CA VAL A 445 -10.46 36.91 -13.34
C VAL A 445 -10.49 38.44 -13.30
N LYS A 446 -9.35 39.09 -13.57
CA LYS A 446 -9.27 40.55 -13.63
C LYS A 446 -10.08 41.13 -14.79
N GLU A 447 -10.05 40.51 -15.96
CA GLU A 447 -10.83 40.92 -17.13
C GLU A 447 -12.33 40.72 -16.89
N MET A 448 -12.73 39.56 -16.33
CA MET A 448 -14.12 39.27 -15.97
C MET A 448 -14.68 40.29 -14.95
N LYS A 449 -13.90 40.60 -13.89
CA LYS A 449 -14.27 41.64 -12.91
C LYS A 449 -14.42 43.02 -13.55
N LYS A 450 -13.61 43.34 -14.56
CA LYS A 450 -13.67 44.63 -15.26
C LYS A 450 -14.88 44.71 -16.20
N SER A 451 -15.26 43.62 -16.85
CA SER A 451 -16.47 43.57 -17.70
C SER A 451 -17.76 43.40 -16.90
N GLY A 452 -17.68 43.09 -15.60
CA GLY A 452 -18.85 42.82 -14.76
C GLY A 452 -19.44 41.43 -15.00
N GLU A 453 -18.66 40.52 -15.58
CA GLU A 453 -19.07 39.15 -15.85
C GLU A 453 -18.64 38.21 -14.72
N GLU A 454 -19.53 37.27 -14.40
CA GLU A 454 -19.24 36.18 -13.48
C GLU A 454 -18.71 34.95 -14.23
N PHE A 455 -17.82 34.19 -13.59
CA PHE A 455 -17.33 32.90 -14.05
C PHE A 455 -17.83 31.78 -13.13
N GLU A 456 -18.06 30.59 -13.68
CA GLU A 456 -18.48 29.43 -12.90
C GLU A 456 -17.27 28.67 -12.35
N TYR A 457 -16.26 28.44 -13.20
CA TYR A 457 -15.05 27.70 -12.85
C TYR A 457 -13.82 28.60 -12.89
N LEU A 458 -13.00 28.53 -11.85
CA LEU A 458 -11.60 28.90 -11.99
C LEU A 458 -10.88 27.75 -12.71
N PHE A 459 -10.38 27.99 -13.92
CA PHE A 459 -9.47 27.07 -14.57
C PHE A 459 -8.06 27.30 -14.00
N TRP A 460 -7.64 26.41 -13.09
CA TRP A 460 -6.26 26.35 -12.63
C TRP A 460 -5.40 25.69 -13.70
N VAL A 461 -4.54 26.47 -14.33
CA VAL A 461 -3.72 26.03 -15.46
C VAL A 461 -2.50 25.25 -14.97
N GLY A 462 -1.93 25.70 -13.86
CA GLY A 462 -0.73 25.12 -13.25
C GLY A 462 0.53 25.39 -14.07
N SER A 463 1.68 25.07 -13.47
CA SER A 463 2.96 25.35 -14.13
C SER A 463 3.15 24.58 -15.45
N MET A 464 2.63 23.36 -15.55
CA MET A 464 2.68 22.59 -16.81
C MET A 464 1.90 23.30 -17.92
N GLY A 465 0.61 23.56 -17.72
CA GLY A 465 -0.23 24.18 -18.74
C GLY A 465 0.23 25.58 -19.13
N SER A 466 0.90 26.32 -18.23
CA SER A 466 1.40 27.67 -18.51
C SER A 466 2.73 27.68 -19.25
N TYR A 467 3.66 26.77 -18.94
CA TYR A 467 5.08 26.90 -19.37
C TYR A 467 5.60 25.73 -20.21
N ASP A 468 5.02 24.54 -20.10
CA ASP A 468 5.46 23.39 -20.89
C ASP A 468 4.73 23.37 -22.24
N ASN A 469 5.47 23.49 -23.34
CA ASN A 469 4.92 23.58 -24.70
C ASN A 469 3.98 22.42 -25.07
N ARG A 470 4.24 21.20 -24.54
CA ARG A 470 3.37 20.05 -24.78
C ARG A 470 2.04 20.21 -24.03
N SER A 471 2.09 20.68 -22.80
CA SER A 471 0.95 20.84 -21.91
C SER A 471 0.10 22.09 -22.22
N GLN A 472 0.69 23.13 -22.81
CA GLN A 472 -0.04 24.28 -23.34
C GLN A 472 -1.10 23.85 -24.37
N LYS A 473 -0.80 22.86 -25.21
CA LYS A 473 -1.78 22.28 -26.15
C LYS A 473 -2.99 21.70 -25.44
N ILE A 474 -2.77 21.02 -24.31
CA ILE A 474 -3.85 20.45 -23.48
C ILE A 474 -4.71 21.58 -22.89
N ALA A 475 -4.07 22.62 -22.35
CA ALA A 475 -4.76 23.77 -21.77
C ALA A 475 -5.63 24.50 -22.81
N LEU A 476 -5.10 24.70 -24.02
CA LEU A 476 -5.82 25.30 -25.14
C LEU A 476 -6.99 24.43 -25.61
N SER A 477 -6.78 23.12 -25.80
CA SER A 477 -7.85 22.19 -26.18
C SER A 477 -8.97 22.15 -25.15
N PHE A 478 -8.62 22.12 -23.86
CA PHE A 478 -9.59 22.16 -22.79
C PHE A 478 -10.36 23.48 -22.77
N ALA A 479 -9.67 24.62 -22.87
CA ALA A 479 -10.31 25.93 -22.94
C ALA A 479 -11.25 26.06 -24.15
N ARG A 480 -10.83 25.55 -25.32
CA ARG A 480 -11.67 25.53 -26.53
C ARG A 480 -12.94 24.71 -26.33
N LEU A 481 -12.82 23.52 -25.72
CA LEU A 481 -13.98 22.69 -25.37
C LEU A 481 -14.91 23.40 -24.39
N LEU A 482 -14.38 24.12 -23.40
CA LEU A 482 -15.21 24.94 -22.49
C LEU A 482 -15.94 26.06 -23.24
N ASN A 483 -15.26 26.75 -24.18
CA ASN A 483 -15.89 27.76 -25.03
C ASN A 483 -17.04 27.16 -25.87
N GLU A 484 -16.80 26.01 -26.51
CA GLU A 484 -17.79 25.31 -27.34
C GLU A 484 -19.00 24.83 -26.51
N ALA A 485 -18.76 24.33 -25.31
CA ALA A 485 -19.82 23.93 -24.39
C ALA A 485 -20.58 25.12 -23.77
N GLY A 486 -20.11 26.36 -23.95
CA GLY A 486 -20.66 27.55 -23.30
C GLY A 486 -20.44 27.59 -21.78
N VAL A 487 -19.38 26.96 -21.28
CA VAL A 487 -18.99 27.02 -19.86
C VAL A 487 -18.26 28.33 -19.61
N LYS A 488 -18.72 29.12 -18.64
CA LYS A 488 -18.04 30.35 -18.23
C LYS A 488 -16.91 30.01 -17.26
N PHE A 489 -15.68 30.31 -17.65
CA PHE A 489 -14.51 30.09 -16.81
C PHE A 489 -13.57 31.31 -16.85
N ALA A 490 -12.64 31.36 -15.91
CA ALA A 490 -11.57 32.35 -15.89
C ALA A 490 -10.27 31.74 -15.36
N ILE A 491 -9.13 32.33 -15.72
CA ILE A 491 -7.81 31.98 -15.14
C ILE A 491 -7.34 33.08 -14.18
N LEU A 492 -6.47 32.75 -13.23
CA LEU A 492 -5.80 33.76 -12.39
C LEU A 492 -4.74 34.58 -13.16
N GLY A 493 -4.35 34.11 -14.35
CA GLY A 493 -3.35 34.75 -15.19
C GLY A 493 -2.00 34.83 -14.48
N ASN A 494 -1.31 35.97 -14.62
CA ASN A 494 -0.02 36.24 -13.98
C ASN A 494 -0.03 36.27 -12.43
N LYS A 495 -1.20 36.10 -11.78
CA LYS A 495 -1.31 35.93 -10.32
C LYS A 495 -1.22 34.47 -9.87
N GLU A 496 -1.42 33.51 -10.76
CA GLU A 496 -1.36 32.09 -10.45
C GLU A 496 0.07 31.65 -10.08
N LYS A 497 0.20 30.80 -9.05
CA LYS A 497 1.50 30.27 -8.59
C LYS A 497 1.61 28.77 -8.84
N ASN A 498 2.61 28.12 -8.25
CA ASN A 498 2.69 26.67 -8.22
C ASN A 498 1.67 26.10 -7.21
N SER A 499 1.16 24.90 -7.47
CA SER A 499 0.21 24.21 -6.58
C SER A 499 0.86 23.71 -5.28
N GLY A 500 2.19 23.56 -5.27
CA GLY A 500 2.95 23.07 -4.13
C GLY A 500 3.08 21.54 -4.06
N ASP A 501 2.56 20.77 -5.03
CA ASP A 501 2.69 19.30 -5.02
C ASP A 501 4.14 18.85 -5.05
N THR A 502 4.97 19.39 -5.95
CA THR A 502 6.38 19.00 -6.02
C THR A 502 7.12 19.30 -4.70
N PRO A 503 7.08 20.53 -4.14
CA PRO A 503 7.64 20.79 -2.81
C PRO A 503 7.19 19.80 -1.74
N ARG A 504 5.88 19.52 -1.69
CA ARG A 504 5.32 18.63 -0.68
C ARG A 504 5.81 17.19 -0.80
N ARG A 505 5.89 16.63 -2.02
CA ARG A 505 6.35 15.24 -2.24
C ARG A 505 7.87 15.06 -2.11
N LEU A 506 8.63 16.13 -2.31
CA LEU A 506 10.08 16.15 -2.04
C LEU A 506 10.39 16.36 -0.56
N GLY A 507 9.41 16.74 0.27
CA GLY A 507 9.57 16.92 1.70
C GLY A 507 9.79 18.38 2.14
N ASN A 508 9.74 19.35 1.22
CA ASN A 508 9.77 20.77 1.54
C ASN A 508 8.37 21.27 1.94
N GLU A 509 7.95 20.90 3.15
CA GLU A 509 6.63 21.28 3.67
C GLU A 509 6.52 22.80 3.90
N PHE A 510 7.63 23.50 4.22
CA PHE A 510 7.62 24.95 4.42
C PHE A 510 7.19 25.69 3.15
N LEU A 511 7.86 25.42 2.02
CA LEU A 511 7.50 26.00 0.73
C LEU A 511 6.09 25.61 0.30
N PHE A 512 5.67 24.36 0.57
CA PHE A 512 4.30 23.93 0.31
C PHE A 512 3.28 24.76 1.09
N GLN A 513 3.44 24.94 2.40
CA GLN A 513 2.48 25.71 3.22
C GLN A 513 2.44 27.19 2.80
N GLU A 514 3.59 27.78 2.48
CA GLU A 514 3.64 29.15 1.97
C GLU A 514 2.84 29.31 0.67
N LEU A 515 3.00 28.36 -0.28
CA LEU A 515 2.25 28.35 -1.53
C LEU A 515 0.76 28.12 -1.28
N ALA A 516 0.41 27.17 -0.41
CA ALA A 516 -0.97 26.82 -0.12
C ALA A 516 -1.72 28.03 0.47
N THR A 517 -1.19 28.67 1.51
CA THR A 517 -1.80 29.84 2.14
C THR A 517 -1.97 30.98 1.13
N LYS A 518 -0.92 31.32 0.35
CA LYS A 518 -1.00 32.42 -0.62
C LYS A 518 -1.95 32.13 -1.79
N ASN A 519 -2.11 30.87 -2.18
CA ASN A 519 -3.06 30.48 -3.22
C ASN A 519 -4.49 30.57 -2.67
N ILE A 520 -4.74 30.09 -1.45
CA ILE A 520 -6.04 30.17 -0.77
C ILE A 520 -6.48 31.64 -0.62
N GLU A 521 -5.60 32.52 -0.15
CA GLU A 521 -5.87 33.97 -0.05
C GLU A 521 -6.30 34.57 -1.39
N GLU A 522 -5.64 34.17 -2.50
CA GLU A 522 -6.02 34.66 -3.83
C GLU A 522 -7.33 34.03 -4.32
N PHE A 523 -7.64 32.78 -3.96
CA PHE A 523 -8.94 32.17 -4.25
C PHE A 523 -10.09 32.87 -3.52
N GLU A 524 -9.94 33.11 -2.22
CA GLU A 524 -10.93 33.81 -1.38
C GLU A 524 -11.19 35.24 -1.87
N LYS A 525 -10.12 35.99 -2.15
CA LYS A 525 -10.19 37.35 -2.70
C LYS A 525 -10.93 37.42 -4.05
N ASN A 526 -10.95 36.32 -4.78
CA ASN A 526 -11.64 36.21 -6.07
C ASN A 526 -12.93 35.40 -5.99
N GLU A 527 -13.40 35.08 -4.79
CA GLU A 527 -14.68 34.38 -4.53
C GLU A 527 -14.78 33.06 -5.32
N VAL A 528 -13.66 32.35 -5.45
CA VAL A 528 -13.56 31.11 -6.21
C VAL A 528 -14.30 29.99 -5.48
N LYS A 529 -15.33 29.43 -6.10
CA LYS A 529 -16.14 28.33 -5.54
C LYS A 529 -15.87 26.97 -6.19
N LYS A 530 -15.57 26.97 -7.49
CA LYS A 530 -15.23 25.76 -8.25
C LYS A 530 -13.88 25.94 -8.92
N ILE A 531 -13.02 24.94 -8.78
CA ILE A 531 -11.70 24.87 -9.41
C ILE A 531 -11.71 23.68 -10.35
N VAL A 532 -11.27 23.88 -11.59
CA VAL A 532 -11.00 22.79 -12.55
C VAL A 532 -9.54 22.85 -12.99
N THR A 533 -8.90 21.70 -13.15
CA THR A 533 -7.50 21.61 -13.58
C THR A 533 -7.28 20.43 -14.53
N ILE A 534 -6.33 20.59 -15.46
CA ILE A 534 -5.87 19.51 -16.35
C ILE A 534 -4.82 18.61 -15.71
N ASP A 535 -4.30 19.01 -14.54
CA ASP A 535 -3.23 18.30 -13.84
C ASP A 535 -3.77 17.54 -12.61
N PRO A 536 -3.71 16.19 -12.61
CA PRO A 536 -4.18 15.41 -11.48
C PRO A 536 -3.35 15.59 -10.20
N HIS A 537 -2.12 16.10 -10.29
CA HIS A 537 -1.31 16.44 -9.11
C HIS A 537 -1.91 17.64 -8.38
N ALA A 538 -2.19 18.72 -9.12
CA ALA A 538 -2.90 19.89 -8.60
C ALA A 538 -4.32 19.53 -8.14
N TYR A 539 -5.03 18.68 -8.90
CA TYR A 539 -6.36 18.18 -8.49
C TYR A 539 -6.31 17.50 -7.12
N ASN A 540 -5.38 16.58 -6.93
CA ASN A 540 -5.23 15.87 -5.66
C ASN A 540 -4.92 16.81 -4.50
N ILE A 541 -4.04 17.79 -4.71
CA ILE A 541 -3.62 18.69 -3.63
C ILE A 541 -4.77 19.62 -3.23
N PHE A 542 -5.49 20.19 -4.19
CA PHE A 542 -6.63 21.06 -3.89
C PHE A 542 -7.79 20.29 -3.27
N LYS A 543 -8.08 19.09 -3.77
CA LYS A 543 -9.23 18.30 -3.30
C LYS A 543 -9.03 17.70 -1.91
N ASN A 544 -7.83 17.21 -1.61
CA ASN A 544 -7.59 16.39 -0.41
C ASN A 544 -6.71 17.07 0.64
N GLU A 545 -5.85 18.01 0.24
CA GLU A 545 -4.75 18.48 1.08
C GLU A 545 -4.82 19.97 1.45
N TYR A 546 -5.25 20.84 0.53
CA TYR A 546 -5.55 22.26 0.82
C TYR A 546 -6.70 22.48 1.82
N PRO A 547 -7.70 21.59 1.99
CA PRO A 547 -8.71 21.74 3.03
C PRO A 547 -8.13 21.81 4.45
N ASP A 548 -6.97 21.17 4.70
CA ASP A 548 -6.26 21.29 6.00
C ASP A 548 -5.72 22.71 6.27
N PHE A 549 -5.74 23.56 5.24
CA PHE A 549 -5.29 24.96 5.28
C PHE A 549 -6.44 25.95 5.06
N GLY A 550 -7.69 25.47 5.07
CA GLY A 550 -8.89 26.32 5.00
C GLY A 550 -9.50 26.49 3.61
N LEU A 551 -9.05 25.75 2.58
CA LEU A 551 -9.70 25.82 1.27
C LEU A 551 -11.11 25.23 1.31
N GLU A 552 -12.09 26.06 0.96
CA GLU A 552 -13.48 25.64 0.72
C GLU A 552 -13.83 25.85 -0.76
N ALA A 553 -13.57 24.84 -1.60
CA ALA A 553 -13.95 24.86 -3.02
C ALA A 553 -14.25 23.46 -3.53
N GLU A 554 -15.15 23.36 -4.50
CA GLU A 554 -15.34 22.12 -5.27
C GLU A 554 -14.22 22.00 -6.31
N VAL A 555 -13.55 20.85 -6.33
CA VAL A 555 -12.38 20.64 -7.19
C VAL A 555 -12.67 19.51 -8.18
N TYR A 556 -12.47 19.81 -9.47
CA TYR A 556 -12.74 18.93 -10.59
C TYR A 556 -11.46 18.67 -11.39
N HIS A 557 -11.26 17.43 -11.84
CA HIS A 557 -10.33 17.15 -12.91
C HIS A 557 -11.00 17.39 -14.26
N HIS A 558 -10.26 17.86 -15.27
CA HIS A 558 -10.85 18.20 -16.58
C HIS A 558 -11.60 17.02 -17.20
N THR A 559 -11.14 15.78 -17.02
CA THR A 559 -11.84 14.60 -17.54
C THR A 559 -13.19 14.34 -16.88
N GLU A 560 -13.37 14.72 -15.61
CA GLU A 560 -14.67 14.59 -14.93
C GLU A 560 -15.67 15.56 -15.56
N LEU A 561 -15.27 16.83 -15.69
CA LEU A 561 -16.12 17.86 -16.29
C LEU A 561 -16.41 17.57 -17.77
N LEU A 562 -15.42 17.18 -18.56
CA LEU A 562 -15.62 16.86 -19.98
C LEU A 562 -16.55 15.67 -20.18
N ALA A 563 -16.48 14.63 -19.33
CA ALA A 563 -17.37 13.49 -19.41
C ALA A 563 -18.83 13.90 -19.13
N GLU A 564 -19.04 14.79 -18.15
CA GLU A 564 -20.35 15.37 -17.85
C GLU A 564 -20.88 16.20 -19.02
N LEU A 565 -20.07 17.10 -19.59
CA LEU A 565 -20.47 17.93 -20.74
C LEU A 565 -20.81 17.11 -21.99
N VAL A 566 -20.12 15.99 -22.22
CA VAL A 566 -20.47 15.04 -23.27
C VAL A 566 -21.80 14.36 -22.98
N LYS A 567 -22.02 13.90 -21.74
CA LYS A 567 -23.26 13.25 -21.31
C LYS A 567 -24.47 14.18 -21.39
N GLU A 568 -24.30 15.46 -21.10
CA GLU A 568 -25.32 16.51 -21.24
C GLU A 568 -25.59 16.88 -22.71
N GLY A 569 -24.76 16.41 -23.65
CA GLY A 569 -24.85 16.75 -25.06
C GLY A 569 -24.43 18.19 -25.37
N ARG A 570 -23.73 18.87 -24.45
CA ARG A 570 -23.11 20.18 -24.69
C ARG A 570 -21.85 20.07 -25.53
N LEU A 571 -21.13 18.95 -25.41
CA LEU A 571 -20.07 18.54 -26.32
C LEU A 571 -20.54 17.31 -27.10
N LYS A 572 -20.59 17.44 -28.44
CA LYS A 572 -21.06 16.37 -29.32
C LYS A 572 -19.92 15.88 -30.22
N PRO A 573 -19.31 14.73 -29.91
CA PRO A 573 -18.35 14.10 -30.81
C PRO A 573 -19.05 13.71 -32.12
N GLN A 574 -18.80 14.47 -33.18
CA GLN A 574 -19.46 14.34 -34.48
C GLN A 574 -18.48 14.07 -35.63
N PHE A 575 -17.18 14.25 -35.39
CA PHE A 575 -16.10 13.94 -36.33
C PHE A 575 -15.39 12.64 -35.92
N ASP A 576 -15.04 11.83 -36.92
CA ASP A 576 -14.34 10.56 -36.70
C ASP A 576 -12.87 10.79 -36.31
N VAL A 577 -12.42 10.10 -35.26
CA VAL A 577 -11.02 9.97 -34.87
C VAL A 577 -10.63 8.51 -35.03
N ASN A 578 -10.18 8.13 -36.24
CA ASN A 578 -9.90 6.75 -36.65
C ASN A 578 -8.58 6.21 -36.06
N GLU A 579 -8.48 6.20 -34.73
CA GLU A 579 -7.26 5.84 -33.99
C GLU A 579 -7.48 4.62 -33.10
N THR A 580 -6.44 3.79 -32.94
CA THR A 580 -6.39 2.75 -31.91
C THR A 580 -5.68 3.33 -30.68
N ILE A 581 -6.45 3.54 -29.62
CA ILE A 581 -5.99 4.29 -28.44
C ILE A 581 -5.78 3.33 -27.28
N THR A 582 -4.64 3.43 -26.60
CA THR A 582 -4.48 2.88 -25.25
C THR A 582 -4.42 4.00 -24.22
N PHE A 583 -5.10 3.82 -23.08
CA PHE A 583 -5.12 4.83 -22.02
C PHE A 583 -4.17 4.49 -20.87
N HIS A 584 -3.36 5.47 -20.44
CA HIS A 584 -2.51 5.41 -19.26
C HIS A 584 -3.21 6.06 -18.07
N ASP A 585 -3.57 5.22 -17.09
CA ASP A 585 -4.12 5.65 -15.80
C ASP A 585 -3.07 6.38 -14.95
N SER A 586 -3.22 7.70 -14.81
CA SER A 586 -2.42 8.50 -13.90
C SER A 586 -2.62 8.05 -12.46
N CYS A 587 -1.53 7.95 -11.69
CA CYS A 587 -1.61 7.53 -10.30
C CYS A 587 -2.39 8.50 -9.42
N TYR A 588 -2.23 9.82 -9.63
CA TYR A 588 -2.94 10.85 -8.86
C TYR A 588 -4.41 10.98 -9.24
N LEU A 589 -4.80 10.62 -10.46
CA LEU A 589 -6.21 10.57 -10.85
C LEU A 589 -6.89 9.29 -10.36
N GLY A 590 -6.26 8.13 -10.61
CA GLY A 590 -6.79 6.81 -10.30
C GLY A 590 -6.58 6.39 -8.84
N ARG A 591 -5.34 6.07 -8.43
CA ARG A 591 -5.09 5.46 -7.11
C ARG A 591 -5.30 6.41 -5.93
N TYR A 592 -5.18 7.72 -6.16
CA TYR A 592 -5.40 8.73 -5.13
C TYR A 592 -6.84 9.22 -5.06
N ASN A 593 -7.57 9.26 -6.19
CA ASN A 593 -8.90 9.89 -6.25
C ASN A 593 -10.00 8.97 -6.82
N GLU A 594 -9.67 7.73 -7.15
CA GLU A 594 -10.57 6.69 -7.66
C GLU A 594 -11.27 7.05 -8.99
N VAL A 595 -10.71 7.99 -9.75
CA VAL A 595 -11.24 8.41 -11.06
C VAL A 595 -10.61 7.57 -12.17
N TYR A 596 -11.38 6.61 -12.69
CA TYR A 596 -10.95 5.72 -13.79
C TYR A 596 -11.88 5.73 -15.00
N ASP A 597 -13.17 5.96 -14.79
CA ASP A 597 -14.20 5.84 -15.83
C ASP A 597 -14.34 7.09 -16.71
N PRO A 598 -14.34 8.34 -16.18
CA PRO A 598 -14.55 9.53 -17.02
C PRO A 598 -13.63 9.65 -18.24
N PRO A 599 -12.31 9.39 -18.15
CA PRO A 599 -11.44 9.38 -19.33
C PRO A 599 -11.88 8.36 -20.40
N ARG A 600 -12.33 7.18 -19.97
CA ARG A 600 -12.75 6.10 -20.86
C ARG A 600 -14.12 6.37 -21.47
N GLU A 601 -15.03 6.99 -20.73
CA GLU A 601 -16.34 7.40 -21.23
C GLU A 601 -16.21 8.44 -22.35
N ILE A 602 -15.29 9.41 -22.19
CA ILE A 602 -14.95 10.36 -23.25
C ILE A 602 -14.38 9.63 -24.47
N LEU A 603 -13.35 8.78 -24.30
CA LEU A 603 -12.74 8.10 -25.44
C LEU A 603 -13.72 7.19 -26.20
N LYS A 604 -14.67 6.56 -25.49
CA LYS A 604 -15.70 5.70 -26.11
C LYS A 604 -16.81 6.48 -26.81
N SER A 605 -17.02 7.75 -26.48
CA SER A 605 -18.04 8.58 -27.14
C SER A 605 -17.57 9.11 -28.49
N ILE A 606 -16.27 9.05 -28.77
CA ILE A 606 -15.67 9.54 -30.01
C ILE A 606 -15.86 8.51 -31.14
N PRO A 607 -16.52 8.89 -32.26
CA PRO A 607 -16.63 8.04 -33.44
C PRO A 607 -15.26 7.64 -34.01
N GLY A 608 -15.12 6.41 -34.50
CA GLY A 608 -13.87 5.89 -35.08
C GLY A 608 -12.80 5.41 -34.08
N VAL A 609 -12.91 5.76 -32.78
CA VAL A 609 -11.92 5.36 -31.77
C VAL A 609 -12.06 3.88 -31.41
N LYS A 610 -10.94 3.15 -31.46
CA LYS A 610 -10.81 1.80 -30.91
C LYS A 610 -9.97 1.84 -29.63
N LEU A 611 -10.64 1.79 -28.48
CA LEU A 611 -9.98 1.73 -27.17
C LEU A 611 -9.46 0.31 -26.88
N VAL A 612 -8.17 0.17 -26.64
CA VAL A 612 -7.50 -1.07 -26.21
C VAL A 612 -6.82 -0.85 -24.86
N GLU A 613 -6.95 -1.80 -23.93
CA GLU A 613 -6.36 -1.68 -22.59
C GLU A 613 -5.05 -2.45 -22.50
N MET A 614 -4.03 -1.84 -21.89
CA MET A 614 -2.82 -2.56 -21.44
C MET A 614 -3.18 -3.63 -20.42
N GLU A 615 -2.35 -4.68 -20.29
CA GLU A 615 -2.53 -5.73 -19.27
C GLU A 615 -2.63 -5.13 -17.85
N ARG A 616 -1.76 -4.16 -17.56
CA ARG A 616 -1.79 -3.38 -16.31
C ARG A 616 -2.49 -2.05 -16.55
N ASN A 617 -3.77 -2.00 -16.23
CA ASN A 617 -4.64 -0.82 -16.29
C ASN A 617 -5.34 -0.56 -14.94
N ARG A 618 -6.03 0.57 -14.84
CA ARG A 618 -6.74 1.06 -13.65
C ARG A 618 -5.85 1.03 -12.41
N GLU A 619 -6.32 0.46 -11.30
CA GLU A 619 -5.58 0.42 -10.04
C GLU A 619 -4.26 -0.35 -10.15
N THR A 620 -4.15 -1.28 -11.10
CA THR A 620 -2.94 -2.11 -11.33
C THR A 620 -1.91 -1.45 -12.24
N GLY A 621 -2.24 -0.32 -12.87
CA GLY A 621 -1.41 0.41 -13.82
C GLY A 621 -0.01 0.75 -13.28
N MET A 622 1.03 0.55 -14.09
CA MET A 622 2.39 0.95 -13.74
C MET A 622 2.53 2.47 -13.88
N CYS A 623 3.24 3.11 -12.96
CA CYS A 623 3.49 4.57 -12.97
C CYS A 623 4.29 4.98 -14.21
N CYS A 624 4.09 6.22 -14.68
CA CYS A 624 4.88 6.84 -15.74
C CYS A 624 6.32 7.19 -15.31
N GLY A 625 6.59 7.34 -14.01
CA GLY A 625 7.92 7.68 -13.47
C GLY A 625 8.04 9.09 -12.87
N ALA A 626 7.18 10.05 -13.26
CA ALA A 626 7.35 11.46 -12.89
C ALA A 626 6.93 11.85 -11.45
N GLY A 627 6.05 11.06 -10.82
CA GLY A 627 5.52 11.37 -9.48
C GLY A 627 6.60 11.43 -8.41
N GLY A 628 6.31 12.02 -7.25
CA GLY A 628 7.26 12.06 -6.13
C GLY A 628 8.43 13.02 -6.33
N GLY A 629 8.35 13.95 -7.28
CA GLY A 629 9.43 14.87 -7.64
C GLY A 629 10.44 14.31 -8.66
N LEU A 630 10.24 13.07 -9.13
CA LEU A 630 11.14 12.40 -10.07
C LEU A 630 11.09 12.98 -11.49
N MET A 631 10.11 13.83 -11.80
CA MET A 631 10.13 14.63 -13.03
C MET A 631 11.33 15.57 -13.13
N TRP A 632 11.90 15.97 -11.98
CA TRP A 632 12.97 16.97 -11.89
C TRP A 632 14.34 16.37 -11.60
N MET A 633 14.42 15.05 -11.48
CA MET A 633 15.65 14.32 -11.15
C MET A 633 15.96 13.33 -12.25
N GLU A 634 17.23 13.18 -12.59
CA GLU A 634 17.65 12.17 -13.55
C GLU A 634 17.65 10.76 -12.94
N GLU A 635 17.22 9.79 -13.75
CA GLU A 635 17.24 8.38 -13.37
C GLU A 635 18.59 7.76 -13.75
N GLU A 636 19.52 7.67 -12.80
CA GLU A 636 20.86 7.12 -13.06
C GLU A 636 20.97 5.60 -12.85
N THR A 637 19.99 4.98 -12.18
CA THR A 637 20.03 3.56 -11.81
C THR A 637 18.89 2.75 -12.41
N GLY A 638 19.24 1.52 -12.81
CA GLY A 638 18.29 0.58 -13.41
C GLY A 638 17.82 1.00 -14.80
N HIS A 639 16.64 0.51 -15.18
CA HIS A 639 15.94 0.91 -16.40
C HIS A 639 14.98 2.07 -16.07
N ARG A 640 14.80 3.00 -17.01
CA ARG A 640 13.90 4.14 -16.78
C ARG A 640 12.45 3.70 -16.70
N VAL A 641 11.72 4.22 -15.71
CA VAL A 641 10.34 3.80 -15.46
C VAL A 641 9.41 4.16 -16.62
N ASN A 642 9.61 5.33 -17.23
CA ASN A 642 8.81 5.78 -18.36
C ASN A 642 8.99 4.88 -19.60
N VAL A 643 10.21 4.41 -19.86
CA VAL A 643 10.50 3.50 -20.98
C VAL A 643 9.82 2.14 -20.76
N ALA A 644 9.96 1.54 -19.57
CA ALA A 644 9.27 0.29 -19.23
C ALA A 644 7.73 0.41 -19.30
N ARG A 645 7.17 1.56 -18.90
CA ARG A 645 5.72 1.77 -19.05
C ARG A 645 5.32 1.93 -20.51
N THR A 646 6.15 2.59 -21.32
CA THR A 646 5.89 2.77 -22.75
C THR A 646 5.93 1.43 -23.48
N GLU A 647 6.85 0.52 -23.14
CA GLU A 647 6.86 -0.85 -23.68
C GLU A 647 5.54 -1.59 -23.42
N GLN A 648 4.96 -1.45 -22.23
CA GLN A 648 3.65 -2.03 -21.92
C GLN A 648 2.54 -1.43 -22.78
N ALA A 649 2.62 -0.13 -23.09
CA ALA A 649 1.67 0.54 -23.97
C ALA A 649 1.83 0.09 -25.43
N LEU A 650 3.06 -0.02 -25.92
CA LEU A 650 3.35 -0.47 -27.29
C LEU A 650 2.96 -1.94 -27.53
N ALA A 651 2.95 -2.78 -26.49
CA ALA A 651 2.58 -4.19 -26.60
C ALA A 651 1.13 -4.43 -27.08
N VAL A 652 0.25 -3.43 -27.01
CA VAL A 652 -1.13 -3.50 -27.54
C VAL A 652 -1.29 -2.87 -28.93
N ASN A 653 -0.18 -2.54 -29.59
CA ASN A 653 -0.10 -1.91 -30.91
C ASN A 653 -1.04 -0.68 -31.08
N PRO A 654 -0.95 0.33 -30.19
CA PRO A 654 -1.73 1.55 -30.33
C PRO A 654 -1.16 2.46 -31.43
N SER A 655 -1.99 3.28 -32.04
CA SER A 655 -1.55 4.46 -32.79
C SER A 655 -1.47 5.70 -31.88
N VAL A 656 -2.19 5.70 -30.74
CA VAL A 656 -2.13 6.76 -29.74
C VAL A 656 -2.01 6.19 -28.32
N ILE A 657 -1.06 6.73 -27.55
CA ILE A 657 -1.02 6.55 -26.09
C ILE A 657 -1.65 7.80 -25.46
N SER A 658 -2.82 7.63 -24.84
CA SER A 658 -3.54 8.71 -24.19
C SER A 658 -3.36 8.73 -22.67
N SER A 659 -3.38 9.90 -22.04
CA SER A 659 -3.42 10.05 -20.59
C SER A 659 -4.14 11.34 -20.21
N GLY A 660 -4.76 11.39 -19.03
CA GLY A 660 -5.32 12.63 -18.46
C GLY A 660 -4.35 13.29 -17.49
N CYS A 661 -3.05 13.36 -17.82
CA CYS A 661 -2.03 13.89 -16.92
C CYS A 661 -0.86 14.47 -17.71
N PRO A 662 -0.57 15.78 -17.57
CA PRO A 662 0.55 16.43 -18.24
C PRO A 662 1.89 15.76 -17.95
N TYR A 663 2.16 15.42 -16.69
CA TYR A 663 3.41 14.75 -16.29
C TYR A 663 3.54 13.38 -16.96
N CYS A 664 2.45 12.61 -17.02
CA CYS A 664 2.46 11.31 -17.69
C CYS A 664 2.68 11.45 -19.19
N LEU A 665 2.09 12.46 -19.84
CA LEU A 665 2.27 12.70 -21.27
C LEU A 665 3.71 13.07 -21.60
N THR A 666 4.37 13.93 -20.82
CA THR A 666 5.80 14.21 -20.99
C THR A 666 6.61 12.91 -20.90
N MET A 667 6.42 12.13 -19.83
CA MET A 667 7.16 10.88 -19.63
C MET A 667 6.93 9.84 -20.72
N LEU A 668 5.68 9.68 -21.18
CA LEU A 668 5.32 8.75 -22.25
C LEU A 668 5.83 9.23 -23.61
N SER A 669 5.87 10.53 -23.86
CA SER A 669 6.45 11.10 -25.09
C SER A 669 7.97 10.89 -25.14
N ASP A 670 8.64 11.03 -24.01
CA ASP A 670 10.07 10.71 -23.92
C ASP A 670 10.30 9.21 -24.05
N GLY A 671 9.38 8.39 -23.52
CA GLY A 671 9.40 6.95 -23.66
C GLY A 671 9.21 6.49 -25.11
N THR A 672 8.32 7.11 -25.88
CA THR A 672 8.12 6.76 -27.30
C THR A 672 9.33 7.14 -28.14
N LYS A 673 9.94 8.31 -27.89
CA LYS A 673 11.22 8.71 -28.50
C LYS A 673 12.35 7.73 -28.17
N ALA A 674 12.46 7.32 -26.91
CA ALA A 674 13.45 6.33 -26.49
C ALA A 674 13.23 4.93 -27.11
N LYS A 675 12.04 4.69 -27.67
CA LYS A 675 11.69 3.47 -28.41
C LYS A 675 11.62 3.67 -29.92
N GLU A 676 12.02 4.84 -30.43
CA GLU A 676 11.99 5.17 -31.86
C GLU A 676 10.58 4.95 -32.47
N ALA A 677 9.54 5.21 -31.67
CA ALA A 677 8.13 4.95 -32.01
C ALA A 677 7.34 6.25 -32.27
N GLU A 678 7.93 7.42 -32.05
CA GLU A 678 7.28 8.73 -32.10
C GLU A 678 6.70 9.11 -33.48
N GLU A 679 7.21 8.52 -34.56
CA GLU A 679 6.67 8.72 -35.92
C GLU A 679 5.36 7.96 -36.15
N THR A 680 5.15 6.86 -35.42
CA THR A 680 4.02 5.94 -35.61
C THR A 680 3.02 5.93 -34.46
N VAL A 681 3.46 6.33 -33.26
CA VAL A 681 2.65 6.35 -32.04
C VAL A 681 2.70 7.74 -31.41
N GLN A 682 1.57 8.43 -31.46
CA GLN A 682 1.42 9.77 -30.90
C GLN A 682 1.00 9.72 -29.43
N THR A 683 1.29 10.77 -28.68
CA THR A 683 0.84 10.95 -27.30
C THR A 683 -0.18 12.08 -27.23
N TYR A 684 -1.38 11.82 -26.68
CA TYR A 684 -2.46 12.80 -26.62
C TYR A 684 -3.19 12.82 -25.28
N ASP A 685 -3.53 14.00 -24.78
CA ASP A 685 -4.53 14.11 -23.73
C ASP A 685 -5.92 13.74 -24.27
N VAL A 686 -6.79 13.27 -23.38
CA VAL A 686 -8.18 12.97 -23.69
C VAL A 686 -8.93 14.22 -24.18
N ALA A 687 -8.59 15.40 -23.69
CA ALA A 687 -9.14 16.68 -24.14
C ALA A 687 -8.78 16.99 -25.60
N GLU A 688 -7.54 16.74 -26.03
CA GLU A 688 -7.11 16.98 -27.41
C GLU A 688 -7.86 16.06 -28.39
N LEU A 689 -8.07 14.80 -27.99
CA LEU A 689 -8.83 13.83 -28.79
C LEU A 689 -10.32 14.19 -28.84
N LEU A 690 -10.90 14.64 -27.73
CA LEU A 690 -12.28 15.09 -27.68
C LEU A 690 -12.49 16.36 -28.52
N GLU A 691 -11.55 17.30 -28.48
CA GLU A 691 -11.61 18.51 -29.31
C GLU A 691 -11.66 18.16 -30.80
N LYS A 692 -10.76 17.27 -31.27
CA LYS A 692 -10.77 16.76 -32.65
C LYS A 692 -12.14 16.19 -33.05
N ALA A 693 -12.76 15.45 -32.14
CA ALA A 693 -14.04 14.82 -32.38
C ALA A 693 -15.23 15.80 -32.37
N VAL A 694 -15.17 16.89 -31.61
CA VAL A 694 -16.27 17.86 -31.48
C VAL A 694 -16.20 18.94 -32.56
N ILE A 695 -14.98 19.44 -32.85
CA ILE A 695 -14.76 20.67 -33.62
C ILE A 695 -14.08 20.39 -34.98
N GLY A 696 -13.50 19.21 -35.17
CA GLY A 696 -12.72 18.84 -36.36
C GLY A 696 -11.21 19.01 -36.12
N GLU A 697 -10.39 18.91 -37.17
CA GLU A 697 -8.94 19.13 -37.01
C GLU A 697 -8.66 20.56 -36.50
N PRO A 698 -7.95 20.72 -35.37
CA PRO A 698 -7.70 22.03 -34.78
C PRO A 698 -6.81 22.88 -35.69
N GLN A 699 -7.02 24.21 -35.69
CA GLN A 699 -6.12 25.14 -36.37
C GLN A 699 -4.71 25.08 -35.76
N THR A 700 -3.69 25.19 -36.61
CA THR A 700 -2.28 25.23 -36.19
C THR A 700 -2.02 26.42 -35.27
N LEU A 701 -1.19 26.22 -34.23
CA LEU A 701 -0.72 27.28 -33.34
C LEU A 701 -0.18 28.46 -34.15
N VAL A 702 -0.50 29.68 -33.73
CA VAL A 702 0.07 30.90 -34.33
C VAL A 702 1.59 30.87 -34.11
N SER A 703 2.35 30.97 -35.20
CA SER A 703 3.82 30.84 -35.23
C SER A 703 4.55 31.96 -34.51
#